data_AF-A0A8C8XMN0-F1
#
_entry.id   AF-A0A8C8XMN0-F1
#
_cell.length_a   1.000
_cell.length_b   1.000
_cell.length_c   1.000
_cell.angle_alpha   90.00
_cell.angle_beta   90.00
_cell.angle_gamma   90.00
#
_symmetry.space_group_name_H-M   'P 1'
#
loop_
_entity.id
_entity.type
_entity.pdbx_description
1 polymer ?
#
loop_
_entity_poly.entity_id
_entity_poly.type
_entity_poly.pdbx_seq_one_letter_code
_entity_poly.pdbx_strand_id
1 'polypeptide(L)'
;MSPEPVPPPPPPPQCPGCDCGESFAKRLEKGDEAFRAGEYEMAAELFRSVLAGQAQPDRGLCLRLGDALARAGRLPEALGAFRGAARLGALRPEELGELAVGLARALGQREWRLPAAGPGRAPEEPRGEQPVSAPAAPGDLLGCPRCQRLLHKPVTLPCGLTVCKRCVESGPVRPQARRVNVVLSGLLEKCFPTECRVRRLAGQARSLQRQQQPEVALLRCDQALDLVPRDNSLLLLRAELYLTMKNYEQALQDANAVCQNEPLLTKGHHVKAQALSGLGRSKEVLKEFLYCLALNPECNSVKKEAQKVMCEVLFPASENVHQNLTPSIQSRILNSRLKAQCASDINTQPLEEGDNAGSSKNPSEKSDVFRNTNSSVLYFILGLHFEEDKEVLESILPGAPSTSLKRQFPNDMEDVHDLNAPGKIPKKDSSPQRNMTSNVGEGPELSIDVTDFECALCMRLLFEPVTTPCGHTFCLKCLERCLDHAPHCPLCKEKLSELLASRNFNITSLAEELIFRYLSDELSDRKRIYDEEMTELSNLTRDVPIFVCAMAFPTVPCPLHVFEPRYRLMIRRCMETGTKRFGMCLSAEHAGISEYGCMLEIKDVRTFPDGSSVVDAIGISRFRVLSHRHRDGYNTADIEYLEDEKVEGTEYEELTSLHDSVYQQSVSWFTSLQDHMKEQILSHFGLMPDRESEPQSNPSGPAWSWWILAVLPLERKAQLAILGMISLKERLLAIRRILVIITRKMNSRQELVNSRERNN
;
A
#
# COMPACT_ATOMS: atom_id res chain seq x y z
N MET A 1 84.70 -14.42 13.02
CA MET A 1 84.84 -15.71 13.71
C MET A 1 84.38 -15.45 15.14
N SER A 2 83.13 -15.69 15.53
CA SER A 2 82.41 -16.99 15.60
C SER A 2 82.95 -17.87 16.74
N PRO A 3 82.13 -18.58 17.55
CA PRO A 3 80.65 -18.67 17.54
C PRO A 3 79.94 -18.54 18.92
N GLU A 4 78.63 -18.35 18.89
CA GLU A 4 77.65 -18.71 19.95
C GLU A 4 77.16 -20.18 19.76
N PRO A 5 76.33 -20.79 20.64
CA PRO A 5 75.97 -20.48 22.04
C PRO A 5 76.07 -21.71 22.99
N VAL A 6 75.71 -21.54 24.27
CA VAL A 6 75.31 -22.61 25.22
C VAL A 6 73.95 -22.23 25.83
N PRO A 7 72.97 -23.15 25.94
CA PRO A 7 71.61 -22.80 26.36
C PRO A 7 71.46 -22.59 27.88
N PRO A 8 70.51 -21.74 28.34
CA PRO A 8 70.23 -21.53 29.75
C PRO A 8 69.33 -22.63 30.37
N PRO A 9 69.35 -22.79 31.71
CA PRO A 9 68.60 -23.81 32.45
C PRO A 9 67.10 -23.46 32.63
N PRO A 10 66.24 -24.44 32.99
CA PRO A 10 64.79 -24.23 33.15
C PRO A 10 64.42 -23.40 34.41
N PRO A 11 63.22 -22.79 34.44
CA PRO A 11 62.79 -21.92 35.54
C PRO A 11 62.34 -22.70 36.79
N PRO A 12 62.40 -22.09 37.99
CA PRO A 12 61.89 -22.68 39.23
C PRO A 12 60.35 -22.67 39.30
N PRO A 13 59.73 -23.52 40.14
CA PRO A 13 58.27 -23.68 40.21
C PRO A 13 57.57 -22.47 40.85
N GLN A 14 56.35 -22.20 40.37
CA GLN A 14 55.48 -21.14 40.89
C GLN A 14 54.88 -21.51 42.25
N CYS A 15 54.70 -20.52 43.12
CA CYS A 15 53.95 -20.66 44.37
C CYS A 15 52.52 -20.09 44.17
N PRO A 16 51.44 -20.85 44.46
CA PRO A 16 50.08 -20.37 44.25
C PRO A 16 49.63 -19.49 45.42
N GLY A 17 49.30 -18.21 45.16
CA GLY A 17 48.64 -17.37 46.18
C GLY A 17 48.91 -15.85 46.19
N CYS A 18 49.77 -15.31 45.33
CA CYS A 18 49.99 -13.85 45.25
C CYS A 18 49.68 -13.31 43.85
N ASP A 19 48.52 -12.67 43.69
CA ASP A 19 48.07 -12.08 42.43
C ASP A 19 48.70 -10.70 42.19
N CYS A 20 50.03 -10.72 41.99
CA CYS A 20 50.83 -9.53 41.71
C CYS A 20 50.87 -9.23 40.21
N GLY A 21 50.28 -8.09 39.80
CA GLY A 21 50.84 -7.32 38.69
C GLY A 21 50.13 -7.35 37.33
N GLU A 22 48.81 -7.46 37.25
CA GLU A 22 48.13 -6.94 36.06
C GLU A 22 48.23 -5.41 36.01
N SER A 23 48.83 -4.89 34.93
CA SER A 23 49.01 -3.45 34.74
C SER A 23 47.66 -2.74 34.58
N PHE A 24 47.59 -1.46 34.99
CA PHE A 24 46.39 -0.64 34.82
C PHE A 24 45.92 -0.59 33.36
N ALA A 25 46.85 -0.56 32.39
CA ALA A 25 46.53 -0.62 30.96
C ALA A 25 45.81 -1.92 30.58
N LYS A 26 46.28 -3.08 31.07
CA LYS A 26 45.67 -4.40 30.78
C LYS A 26 44.28 -4.53 31.41
N ARG A 27 44.05 -3.95 32.60
CA ARG A 27 42.71 -3.90 33.22
C ARG A 27 41.76 -2.95 32.49
N LEU A 28 42.27 -1.83 31.99
CA LEU A 28 41.49 -0.87 31.19
C LEU A 28 41.06 -1.50 29.86
N GLU A 29 41.97 -2.20 29.19
CA GLU A 29 41.70 -2.94 27.94
C GLU A 29 40.65 -4.04 28.16
N LYS A 30 40.78 -4.85 29.22
CA LYS A 30 39.71 -5.80 29.64
C LYS A 30 38.38 -5.12 29.92
N GLY A 31 38.37 -3.93 30.51
CA GLY A 31 37.15 -3.15 30.73
C GLY A 31 36.50 -2.70 29.42
N ASP A 32 37.29 -2.24 28.46
CA ASP A 32 36.84 -1.87 27.11
C ASP A 32 36.37 -3.09 26.29
N GLU A 33 36.96 -4.28 26.53
CA GLU A 33 36.49 -5.55 25.97
C GLU A 33 35.16 -5.99 26.59
N ALA A 34 35.04 -6.00 27.92
CA ALA A 34 33.81 -6.33 28.63
C ALA A 34 32.66 -5.39 28.23
N PHE A 35 32.93 -4.09 28.09
CA PHE A 35 31.93 -3.11 27.62
C PHE A 35 31.47 -3.40 26.18
N ARG A 36 32.39 -3.77 25.28
CA ARG A 36 32.06 -4.18 23.90
C ARG A 36 31.32 -5.52 23.84
N ALA A 37 31.60 -6.44 24.77
CA ALA A 37 30.91 -7.73 24.91
C ALA A 37 29.50 -7.61 25.52
N GLY A 38 29.16 -6.46 26.11
CA GLY A 38 27.87 -6.22 26.77
C GLY A 38 27.86 -6.55 28.27
N GLU A 39 29.01 -6.89 28.85
CA GLU A 39 29.19 -7.22 30.27
C GLU A 39 29.34 -5.94 31.11
N TYR A 40 28.31 -5.10 31.13
CA TYR A 40 28.39 -3.72 31.63
C TYR A 40 28.75 -3.60 33.12
N GLU A 41 28.28 -4.50 33.99
CA GLU A 41 28.68 -4.53 35.41
C GLU A 41 30.16 -4.91 35.57
N MET A 42 30.65 -5.90 34.80
CA MET A 42 32.05 -6.31 34.81
C MET A 42 32.95 -5.16 34.34
N ALA A 43 32.56 -4.47 33.27
CA ALA A 43 33.24 -3.27 32.79
C ALA A 43 33.24 -2.15 33.85
N ALA A 44 32.11 -1.90 34.52
CA ALA A 44 32.00 -0.89 35.57
C ALA A 44 32.94 -1.19 36.76
N GLU A 45 32.97 -2.42 37.27
CA GLU A 45 33.88 -2.77 38.37
C GLU A 45 35.36 -2.77 37.94
N LEU A 46 35.68 -3.15 36.69
CA LEU A 46 37.02 -3.02 36.14
C LEU A 46 37.47 -1.55 36.05
N PHE A 47 36.65 -0.67 35.48
CA PHE A 47 36.94 0.77 35.41
C PHE A 47 37.04 1.40 36.81
N ARG A 48 36.14 1.03 37.73
CA ARG A 48 36.20 1.45 39.14
C ARG A 48 37.49 1.00 39.82
N SER A 49 37.96 -0.23 39.56
CA SER A 49 39.23 -0.75 40.12
C SER A 49 40.47 -0.01 39.60
N VAL A 50 40.44 0.43 38.33
CA VAL A 50 41.51 1.24 37.74
C VAL A 50 41.50 2.65 38.34
N LEU A 51 40.31 3.26 38.47
CA LEU A 51 40.13 4.59 39.06
C LEU A 51 40.53 4.61 40.56
N ALA A 52 40.28 3.52 41.29
CA ALA A 52 40.70 3.35 42.68
C ALA A 52 42.22 3.48 42.87
N GLY A 53 43.00 3.00 41.90
CA GLY A 53 44.46 2.96 41.96
C GLY A 53 45.16 4.19 41.36
N GLN A 54 44.43 5.19 40.88
CA GLN A 54 45.00 6.44 40.37
C GLN A 54 45.09 7.51 41.46
N ALA A 55 46.20 8.26 41.46
CA ALA A 55 46.44 9.36 42.40
C ALA A 55 45.70 10.67 42.04
N GLN A 56 45.24 10.78 40.79
CA GLN A 56 44.42 11.89 40.29
C GLN A 56 43.27 11.31 39.46
N PRO A 57 42.09 11.95 39.45
CA PRO A 57 40.94 11.49 38.68
C PRO A 57 41.14 11.72 37.17
N ASP A 58 41.05 10.67 36.36
CA ASP A 58 41.07 10.80 34.90
C ASP A 58 39.66 11.02 34.31
N ARG A 59 39.49 12.07 33.50
CA ARG A 59 38.20 12.41 32.88
C ARG A 59 37.71 11.32 31.92
N GLY A 60 38.61 10.70 31.15
CA GLY A 60 38.26 9.66 30.19
C GLY A 60 37.71 8.41 30.87
N LEU A 61 38.36 7.98 31.96
CA LEU A 61 37.94 6.86 32.78
C LEU A 61 36.63 7.13 33.53
N CYS A 62 36.41 8.36 34.00
CA CYS A 62 35.13 8.76 34.61
C CYS A 62 33.97 8.63 33.61
N LEU A 63 34.15 9.05 32.35
CA LEU A 63 33.14 8.89 31.30
C LEU A 63 32.87 7.41 30.99
N ARG A 64 33.91 6.58 30.81
CA ARG A 64 33.76 5.13 30.56
C ARG A 64 33.04 4.42 31.71
N LEU A 65 33.34 4.80 32.96
CA LEU A 65 32.65 4.31 34.14
C LEU A 65 31.18 4.74 34.17
N GLY A 66 30.89 6.01 33.83
CA GLY A 66 29.53 6.54 33.71
C GLY A 66 28.70 5.82 32.64
N ASP A 67 29.26 5.59 31.45
CA ASP A 67 28.62 4.83 30.37
C ASP A 67 28.35 3.37 30.80
N ALA A 68 29.31 2.70 31.44
CA ALA A 68 29.15 1.33 31.92
C ALA A 68 28.05 1.23 32.98
N LEU A 69 28.04 2.11 33.98
CA LEU A 69 27.02 2.16 35.04
C LEU A 69 25.63 2.53 34.49
N ALA A 70 25.54 3.45 33.53
CA ALA A 70 24.29 3.81 32.86
C ALA A 70 23.73 2.62 32.04
N ARG A 71 24.60 1.85 31.36
CA ARG A 71 24.20 0.66 30.62
C ARG A 71 23.77 -0.49 31.52
N ALA A 72 24.43 -0.66 32.67
CA ALA A 72 24.07 -1.60 33.73
C ALA A 72 22.77 -1.24 34.47
N GLY A 73 22.35 0.04 34.44
CA GLY A 73 21.14 0.54 35.11
C GLY A 73 21.40 1.13 36.50
N ARG A 74 22.66 1.23 36.94
CA ARG A 74 23.10 1.86 38.20
C ARG A 74 23.13 3.39 38.06
N LEU A 75 21.97 3.98 37.75
CA LEU A 75 21.83 5.38 37.34
C LEU A 75 22.35 6.42 38.37
N PRO A 76 22.15 6.28 39.69
CA PRO A 76 22.73 7.24 40.66
C PRO A 76 24.26 7.24 40.64
N GLU A 77 24.88 6.07 40.53
CA GLU A 77 26.33 5.94 40.45
C GLU A 77 26.88 6.43 39.10
N ALA A 78 26.11 6.25 38.02
CA ALA A 78 26.42 6.83 36.72
C ALA A 78 26.43 8.36 36.76
N LEU A 79 25.43 9.00 37.40
CA LEU A 79 25.42 10.45 37.58
C LEU A 79 26.65 10.95 38.35
N GLY A 80 27.01 10.29 39.46
CA GLY A 80 28.24 10.61 40.19
C GLY A 80 29.50 10.53 39.32
N ALA A 81 29.64 9.47 38.51
CA ALA A 81 30.74 9.33 37.56
C ALA A 81 30.76 10.46 36.50
N PHE A 82 29.60 10.85 35.95
CA PHE A 82 29.49 11.98 35.02
C PHE A 82 29.77 13.33 35.69
N ARG A 83 29.35 13.56 36.95
CA ARG A 83 29.74 14.76 37.72
C ARG A 83 31.25 14.81 37.97
N GLY A 84 31.86 13.66 38.27
CA GLY A 84 33.31 13.52 38.37
C GLY A 84 34.03 13.95 37.08
N ALA A 85 33.52 13.54 35.93
CA ALA A 85 34.03 14.00 34.62
C ALA A 85 33.78 15.51 34.39
N ALA A 86 32.60 16.02 34.76
CA ALA A 86 32.22 17.44 34.59
C ALA A 86 33.16 18.39 35.36
N ARG A 87 33.52 18.04 36.60
CA ARG A 87 34.46 18.80 37.46
C ARG A 87 35.86 18.93 36.88
N LEU A 88 36.26 18.02 35.99
CA LEU A 88 37.55 18.02 35.30
C LEU A 88 37.51 18.71 33.93
N GLY A 89 36.30 18.97 33.41
CA GLY A 89 36.08 19.67 32.16
C GLY A 89 34.66 19.46 31.66
N ALA A 90 34.00 20.57 31.31
CA ALA A 90 32.59 20.62 30.94
C ALA A 90 32.16 19.45 30.03
N LEU A 91 31.04 18.82 30.37
CA LEU A 91 30.46 17.73 29.60
C LEU A 91 29.89 18.26 28.28
N ARG A 92 30.17 17.55 27.20
CA ARG A 92 29.54 17.79 25.90
C ARG A 92 28.29 16.90 25.76
N PRO A 93 27.23 17.35 25.07
CA PRO A 93 26.02 16.55 24.89
C PRO A 93 26.30 15.13 24.39
N GLU A 94 27.22 14.97 23.44
CA GLU A 94 27.59 13.68 22.85
C GLU A 94 28.09 12.66 23.89
N GLU A 95 28.73 13.13 24.97
CA GLU A 95 29.31 12.31 26.03
C GLU A 95 28.26 11.77 27.01
N LEU A 96 27.00 12.20 26.93
CA LEU A 96 25.88 11.70 27.75
C LEU A 96 24.97 10.72 27.02
N GLY A 97 25.46 10.10 25.93
CA GLY A 97 24.68 9.25 25.04
C GLY A 97 24.08 8.03 25.73
N GLU A 98 24.85 7.33 26.56
CA GLU A 98 24.37 6.12 27.23
C GLU A 98 23.62 6.43 28.53
N LEU A 99 23.88 7.59 29.16
CA LEU A 99 23.06 8.13 30.24
C LEU A 99 21.62 8.39 29.77
N ALA A 100 21.44 9.08 28.63
CA ALA A 100 20.11 9.31 28.05
C ALA A 100 19.35 8.00 27.79
N VAL A 101 20.03 7.00 27.23
CA VAL A 101 19.44 5.69 26.93
C VAL A 101 19.12 4.91 28.22
N GLY A 102 19.99 4.97 29.23
CA GLY A 102 19.75 4.36 30.54
C GLY A 102 18.56 4.96 31.28
N LEU A 103 18.47 6.29 31.31
CA LEU A 103 17.34 7.02 31.91
C LEU A 103 16.02 6.73 31.17
N ALA A 104 16.02 6.75 29.84
CA ALA A 104 14.86 6.40 29.02
C ALA A 104 14.41 4.95 29.27
N ARG A 105 15.35 4.00 29.41
CA ARG A 105 15.04 2.60 29.75
C ARG A 105 14.39 2.48 31.13
N ALA A 106 14.88 3.22 32.13
CA ALA A 106 14.32 3.21 33.48
C ALA A 106 12.91 3.84 33.55
N LEU A 107 12.65 4.92 32.80
CA LEU A 107 11.30 5.46 32.59
C LEU A 107 10.40 4.40 31.93
N GLY A 108 10.90 3.79 30.86
CA GLY A 108 10.26 2.69 30.15
C GLY A 108 9.74 1.61 31.11
N GLN A 109 10.62 1.10 31.98
CA GLN A 109 10.30 0.05 32.95
C GLN A 109 9.39 0.50 34.11
N ARG A 110 9.48 1.77 34.53
CA ARG A 110 8.64 2.32 35.62
C ARG A 110 7.21 2.58 35.18
N GLU A 111 7.01 3.19 34.02
CA GLU A 111 5.69 3.66 33.58
C GLU A 111 4.94 2.62 32.74
N TRP A 112 5.66 1.80 31.97
CA TRP A 112 5.09 0.68 31.25
C TRP A 112 5.71 -0.63 31.72
N ARG A 113 4.93 -1.47 32.41
CA ARG A 113 5.27 -2.89 32.59
C ARG A 113 5.09 -3.64 31.26
N LEU A 114 5.92 -3.30 30.28
CA LEU A 114 6.06 -4.05 29.04
C LEU A 114 6.58 -5.46 29.38
N PRO A 115 6.03 -6.53 28.76
CA PRO A 115 6.61 -7.86 28.88
C PRO A 115 8.08 -7.81 28.46
N ALA A 116 8.98 -8.35 29.30
CA ALA A 116 10.40 -8.29 29.02
C ALA A 116 10.72 -8.97 27.68
N ALA A 117 11.33 -8.22 26.76
CA ALA A 117 11.95 -8.78 25.56
C ALA A 117 13.20 -9.57 25.99
N GLY A 118 13.00 -10.84 26.34
CA GLY A 118 14.08 -11.76 26.67
C GLY A 118 14.95 -12.07 25.44
N PRO A 119 16.27 -12.23 25.59
CA PRO A 119 17.13 -12.60 24.48
C PRO A 119 16.89 -14.05 24.07
N GLY A 120 16.61 -14.28 22.78
CA GLY A 120 16.72 -15.60 22.15
C GLY A 120 15.49 -16.50 22.20
N ARG A 121 14.50 -16.24 21.33
CA ARG A 121 13.80 -17.30 20.58
C ARG A 121 13.71 -16.91 19.10
N ALA A 122 13.90 -17.88 18.22
CA ALA A 122 13.79 -17.71 16.78
C ALA A 122 12.34 -17.45 16.35
N PRO A 123 12.10 -16.83 15.18
CA PRO A 123 10.74 -16.62 14.68
C PRO A 123 10.13 -17.96 14.22
N GLU A 124 9.08 -18.42 14.89
CA GLU A 124 8.22 -19.49 14.37
C GLU A 124 7.29 -18.94 13.28
N GLU A 125 7.16 -19.67 12.17
CA GLU A 125 6.22 -19.33 11.10
C GLU A 125 4.76 -19.47 11.58
N PRO A 126 3.86 -18.53 11.25
CA PRO A 126 2.43 -18.74 11.46
C PRO A 126 1.87 -19.68 10.39
N ARG A 127 1.83 -20.99 10.69
CA ARG A 127 0.98 -21.96 9.99
C ARG A 127 -0.30 -22.19 10.78
N GLY A 128 -1.45 -22.16 10.08
CA GLY A 128 -2.74 -22.62 10.62
C GLY A 128 -3.82 -21.55 10.71
N GLU A 129 -4.65 -21.51 9.67
CA GLU A 129 -6.10 -21.25 9.71
C GLU A 129 -6.62 -20.13 10.63
N GLN A 130 -6.88 -18.96 10.04
CA GLN A 130 -7.73 -17.95 10.65
C GLN A 130 -9.19 -18.46 10.75
N PRO A 131 -9.86 -18.34 11.92
CA PRO A 131 -11.30 -18.51 11.97
C PRO A 131 -11.98 -17.39 11.17
N VAL A 132 -13.03 -17.74 10.44
CA VAL A 132 -13.79 -16.81 9.59
C VAL A 132 -14.25 -15.61 10.42
N SER A 133 -13.73 -14.42 10.12
CA SER A 133 -14.08 -13.20 10.82
C SER A 133 -15.53 -12.82 10.56
N ALA A 134 -16.20 -12.31 11.60
CA ALA A 134 -17.51 -11.69 11.47
C ALA A 134 -17.47 -10.58 10.40
N PRO A 135 -18.58 -10.31 9.68
CA PRO A 135 -18.61 -9.30 8.64
C PRO A 135 -18.15 -7.95 9.19
N ALA A 136 -17.02 -7.45 8.67
CA ALA A 136 -16.43 -6.18 9.06
C ALA A 136 -17.46 -5.04 8.98
N ALA A 137 -17.36 -4.06 9.88
CA ALA A 137 -18.36 -3.01 9.99
C ALA A 137 -18.42 -2.17 8.71
N PRO A 138 -19.57 -1.54 8.38
CA PRO A 138 -19.73 -0.74 7.16
C PRO A 138 -18.61 0.30 6.91
N GLY A 139 -18.08 0.90 7.98
CA GLY A 139 -16.98 1.87 7.92
C GLY A 139 -15.60 1.28 7.55
N ASP A 140 -15.38 -0.02 7.72
CA ASP A 140 -14.09 -0.67 7.46
C ASP A 140 -13.81 -0.77 5.96
N LEU A 141 -14.83 -1.02 5.14
CA LEU A 141 -14.72 -1.12 3.67
C LEU A 141 -14.31 0.20 3.01
N LEU A 142 -14.82 1.32 3.52
CA LEU A 142 -14.46 2.67 3.04
C LEU A 142 -13.16 3.17 3.67
N GLY A 143 -12.45 2.34 4.44
CA GLY A 143 -11.09 2.54 4.89
C GLY A 143 -10.06 2.45 3.75
N CYS A 144 -8.99 3.24 3.86
CA CYS A 144 -7.86 3.17 2.93
C CYS A 144 -6.87 2.08 3.39
N PRO A 145 -6.60 1.02 2.59
CA PRO A 145 -5.78 -0.11 3.01
C PRO A 145 -4.30 0.25 3.29
N ARG A 146 -3.83 1.42 2.84
CA ARG A 146 -2.47 1.92 3.11
C ARG A 146 -2.32 2.74 4.39
N CYS A 147 -3.39 3.33 4.92
CA CYS A 147 -3.30 4.20 6.10
C CYS A 147 -4.34 3.90 7.18
N GLN A 148 -5.20 2.89 6.96
CA GLN A 148 -6.19 2.36 7.92
C GLN A 148 -7.14 3.43 8.48
N ARG A 149 -7.41 4.47 7.69
CA ARG A 149 -8.39 5.53 7.98
C ARG A 149 -9.32 5.65 6.79
N LEU A 150 -10.54 6.15 7.01
CA LEU A 150 -11.53 6.48 5.96
C LEU A 150 -10.87 7.11 4.72
N LEU A 151 -11.31 6.75 3.52
CA LEU A 151 -10.76 7.28 2.28
C LEU A 151 -10.90 8.81 2.20
N HIS A 152 -9.85 9.48 1.73
CA HIS A 152 -9.87 10.92 1.46
C HIS A 152 -9.24 11.20 0.11
N LYS A 153 -10.02 11.81 -0.79
CA LYS A 153 -9.69 11.94 -2.22
C LYS A 153 -9.31 10.55 -2.78
N PRO A 154 -10.26 9.60 -2.82
CA PRO A 154 -10.00 8.23 -3.26
C PRO A 154 -9.45 8.22 -4.69
N VAL A 155 -8.44 7.39 -4.95
CA VAL A 155 -7.83 7.20 -6.27
C VAL A 155 -7.77 5.70 -6.52
N THR A 156 -8.38 5.26 -7.62
CA THR A 156 -8.34 3.87 -8.06
C THR A 156 -7.05 3.62 -8.85
N LEU A 157 -6.27 2.64 -8.44
CA LEU A 157 -5.00 2.24 -9.04
C LEU A 157 -5.22 1.41 -10.32
N PRO A 158 -4.19 1.17 -11.16
CA PRO A 158 -4.32 0.33 -12.35
C PRO A 158 -4.87 -1.06 -12.06
N CYS A 159 -4.55 -1.63 -10.89
CA CYS A 159 -4.99 -2.94 -10.40
C CYS A 159 -6.38 -2.96 -9.73
N GLY A 160 -7.22 -1.92 -9.89
CA GLY A 160 -8.56 -1.87 -9.30
C GLY A 160 -8.65 -1.41 -7.84
N LEU A 161 -7.56 -1.56 -7.07
CA LEU A 161 -7.49 -1.15 -5.66
C LEU A 161 -7.66 0.37 -5.50
N THR A 162 -8.51 0.81 -4.56
CA THR A 162 -8.72 2.23 -4.26
C THR A 162 -8.02 2.66 -2.97
N VAL A 163 -7.28 3.78 -3.01
CA VAL A 163 -6.50 4.32 -1.88
C VAL A 163 -6.61 5.84 -1.80
N CYS A 164 -6.24 6.46 -0.67
CA CYS A 164 -6.14 7.93 -0.58
C CYS A 164 -5.08 8.45 -1.57
N LYS A 165 -5.34 9.57 -2.26
CA LYS A 165 -4.36 10.21 -3.17
C LYS A 165 -2.96 10.38 -2.58
N ARG A 166 -2.86 10.86 -1.33
CA ARG A 166 -1.58 11.04 -0.62
C ARG A 166 -0.82 9.72 -0.39
N CYS A 167 -1.53 8.61 -0.23
CA CYS A 167 -0.92 7.28 -0.07
C CYS A 167 -0.38 6.71 -1.39
N VAL A 168 -0.74 7.29 -2.54
CA VAL A 168 -0.11 7.03 -3.85
C VAL A 168 1.19 7.82 -3.96
N GLU A 169 1.14 9.12 -3.64
CA GLU A 169 2.25 10.08 -3.76
C GLU A 169 3.49 9.76 -2.90
N SER A 170 3.35 8.88 -1.89
CA SER A 170 4.45 8.42 -1.02
C SER A 170 5.10 7.09 -1.44
N GLY A 171 4.74 6.52 -2.59
CA GLY A 171 5.35 5.28 -3.11
C GLY A 171 6.65 5.50 -3.90
N PRO A 172 7.51 4.46 -4.05
CA PRO A 172 8.79 4.56 -4.77
C PRO A 172 8.61 4.75 -6.29
N VAL A 173 7.49 4.28 -6.85
CA VAL A 173 7.12 4.49 -8.25
C VAL A 173 6.04 5.57 -8.28
N ARG A 174 6.30 6.69 -8.97
CA ARG A 174 5.25 7.68 -9.30
C ARG A 174 4.39 7.10 -10.42
N PRO A 175 3.13 6.72 -10.20
CA PRO A 175 2.24 6.35 -11.29
C PRO A 175 1.91 7.61 -12.10
N GLN A 176 1.34 7.42 -13.30
CA GLN A 176 0.67 8.50 -14.03
C GLN A 176 -0.29 9.27 -13.09
N ALA A 177 -0.45 10.57 -13.33
CA ALA A 177 -1.19 11.48 -12.45
C ALA A 177 -2.70 11.18 -12.43
N ARG A 178 -3.10 10.15 -11.68
CA ARG A 178 -4.50 9.76 -11.52
C ARG A 178 -5.30 10.78 -10.72
N ARG A 179 -6.53 11.00 -11.15
CA ARG A 179 -7.49 11.89 -10.49
C ARG A 179 -8.32 11.14 -9.45
N VAL A 180 -9.13 11.88 -8.72
CA VAL A 180 -10.02 11.35 -7.68
C VAL A 180 -11.15 10.57 -8.34
N ASN A 181 -11.47 9.38 -7.84
CA ASN A 181 -12.64 8.61 -8.24
C ASN A 181 -13.90 9.40 -7.86
N VAL A 182 -14.67 9.82 -8.87
CA VAL A 182 -15.82 10.73 -8.70
C VAL A 182 -16.96 10.05 -7.95
N VAL A 183 -17.30 8.82 -8.35
CA VAL A 183 -18.38 8.02 -7.74
C VAL A 183 -18.11 7.77 -6.26
N LEU A 184 -16.93 7.21 -5.94
CA LEU A 184 -16.55 6.93 -4.56
C LEU A 184 -16.34 8.20 -3.73
N SER A 185 -15.97 9.33 -4.35
CA SER A 185 -15.91 10.61 -3.64
C SER A 185 -17.29 11.19 -3.32
N GLY A 186 -18.27 11.01 -4.21
CA GLY A 186 -19.67 11.38 -3.95
C GLY A 186 -20.27 10.54 -2.81
N LEU A 187 -20.09 9.22 -2.89
CA LEU A 187 -20.53 8.29 -1.85
C LEU A 187 -19.93 8.61 -0.46
N LEU A 188 -18.63 8.91 -0.40
CA LEU A 188 -17.99 9.32 0.85
C LEU A 188 -18.59 10.63 1.42
N GLU A 189 -18.90 11.61 0.57
CA GLU A 189 -19.52 12.86 1.00
C GLU A 189 -21.00 12.70 1.41
N LYS A 190 -21.72 11.72 0.86
CA LYS A 190 -23.07 11.33 1.26
C LYS A 190 -23.08 10.60 2.61
N CYS A 191 -22.24 9.56 2.75
CA CYS A 191 -22.23 8.67 3.91
C CYS A 191 -21.49 9.24 5.13
N PHE A 192 -20.44 10.04 4.92
CA PHE A 192 -19.58 10.58 5.97
C PHE A 192 -19.35 12.10 5.82
N PRO A 193 -20.41 12.92 5.78
CA PRO A 193 -20.30 14.35 5.48
C PRO A 193 -19.42 15.10 6.48
N THR A 194 -19.51 14.75 7.77
CA THR A 194 -18.74 15.38 8.86
C THR A 194 -17.27 15.03 8.76
N GLU A 195 -16.93 13.74 8.63
CA GLU A 195 -15.56 13.23 8.55
C GLU A 195 -14.88 13.71 7.26
N CYS A 196 -15.60 13.72 6.13
CA CYS A 196 -15.09 14.26 4.88
C CYS A 196 -14.81 15.77 4.98
N ARG A 197 -15.69 16.54 5.63
CA ARG A 197 -15.48 17.98 5.91
C ARG A 197 -14.28 18.21 6.83
N VAL A 198 -14.16 17.46 7.93
CA VAL A 198 -13.02 17.49 8.85
C VAL A 198 -11.71 17.23 8.11
N ARG A 199 -11.64 16.16 7.30
CA ARG A 199 -10.42 15.81 6.56
C ARG A 199 -10.08 16.79 5.44
N ARG A 200 -11.09 17.42 4.83
CA ARG A 200 -10.92 18.52 3.87
C ARG A 200 -10.27 19.74 4.54
N LEU A 201 -10.77 20.14 5.71
CA LEU A 201 -10.24 21.24 6.52
C LEU A 201 -8.83 20.95 7.04
N ALA A 202 -8.59 19.76 7.61
CA ALA A 202 -7.26 19.31 8.04
C ALA A 202 -6.25 19.26 6.87
N GLY A 203 -6.71 18.89 5.67
CA GLY A 203 -5.92 18.92 4.45
C GLY A 203 -5.56 20.34 4.00
N GLN A 204 -6.49 21.30 4.15
CA GLN A 204 -6.24 22.73 3.90
C GLN A 204 -5.24 23.30 4.91
N ALA A 205 -5.45 23.07 6.22
CA ALA A 205 -4.55 23.50 7.29
C ALA A 205 -3.10 23.02 7.05
N ARG A 206 -2.89 21.73 6.76
CA ARG A 206 -1.56 21.17 6.41
C ARG A 206 -1.00 21.67 5.07
N SER A 207 -1.81 22.24 4.19
CA SER A 207 -1.34 22.91 2.97
C SER A 207 -0.87 24.32 3.25
N LEU A 208 -1.65 25.08 4.03
CA LEU A 208 -1.35 26.46 4.45
C LEU A 208 -0.13 26.50 5.37
N GLN A 209 0.03 25.53 6.28
CA GLN A 209 1.22 25.33 7.11
C GLN A 209 2.49 25.20 6.24
N ARG A 210 2.44 24.41 5.16
CA ARG A 210 3.57 24.27 4.20
C ARG A 210 3.80 25.51 3.34
N GLN A 211 2.79 26.36 3.19
CA GLN A 211 2.87 27.67 2.53
C GLN A 211 3.29 28.80 3.50
N GLN A 212 3.69 28.46 4.74
CA GLN A 212 4.09 29.39 5.79
C GLN A 212 2.99 30.40 6.18
N GLN A 213 1.72 29.99 6.13
CA GLN A 213 0.57 30.79 6.57
C GLN A 213 -0.09 30.15 7.83
N PRO A 214 0.54 30.23 9.01
CA PRO A 214 0.10 29.50 10.19
C PRO A 214 -1.23 30.02 10.78
N GLU A 215 -1.50 31.32 10.72
CA GLU A 215 -2.74 31.92 11.23
C GLU A 215 -3.98 31.43 10.47
N VAL A 216 -3.90 31.43 9.12
CA VAL A 216 -4.98 30.90 8.26
C VAL A 216 -5.09 29.38 8.40
N ALA A 217 -3.96 28.69 8.62
CA ALA A 217 -3.97 27.25 8.89
C ALA A 217 -4.65 26.91 10.23
N LEU A 218 -4.42 27.71 11.28
CA LEU A 218 -5.05 27.59 12.59
C LEU A 218 -6.57 27.70 12.46
N LEU A 219 -7.07 28.76 11.81
CA LEU A 219 -8.51 28.95 11.57
C LEU A 219 -9.17 27.74 10.88
N ARG A 220 -8.47 27.10 9.93
CA ARG A 220 -8.97 25.86 9.28
C ARG A 220 -8.90 24.63 10.19
N CYS A 221 -7.97 24.60 11.13
CA CYS A 221 -7.84 23.53 12.12
C CYS A 221 -8.93 23.64 13.20
N ASP A 222 -9.21 24.86 13.69
CA ASP A 222 -10.30 25.12 14.64
C ASP A 222 -11.66 24.80 14.01
N GLN A 223 -11.92 25.22 12.77
CA GLN A 223 -13.13 24.82 12.01
C GLN A 223 -13.31 23.29 11.88
N ALA A 224 -12.24 22.50 12.01
CA ALA A 224 -12.31 21.04 12.01
C ALA A 224 -12.54 20.47 13.42
N LEU A 225 -11.94 21.08 14.44
CA LEU A 225 -12.15 20.75 15.85
C LEU A 225 -13.55 21.14 16.34
N ASP A 226 -14.16 22.20 15.81
CA ASP A 226 -15.56 22.56 16.07
C ASP A 226 -16.54 21.41 15.69
N LEU A 227 -16.16 20.59 14.71
CA LEU A 227 -16.93 19.43 14.26
C LEU A 227 -16.59 18.16 15.07
N VAL A 228 -15.31 17.96 15.40
CA VAL A 228 -14.82 16.79 16.18
C VAL A 228 -13.81 17.26 17.23
N PRO A 229 -14.27 17.72 18.42
CA PRO A 229 -13.39 18.40 19.40
C PRO A 229 -12.31 17.53 20.04
N ARG A 230 -12.40 16.20 19.92
CA ARG A 230 -11.50 15.23 20.55
C ARG A 230 -10.64 14.43 19.55
N ASP A 231 -10.53 14.87 18.30
CA ASP A 231 -9.62 14.23 17.33
C ASP A 231 -8.15 14.56 17.67
N ASN A 232 -7.43 13.58 18.22
CA ASN A 232 -6.02 13.72 18.60
C ASN A 232 -5.11 14.15 17.42
N SER A 233 -5.47 13.80 16.18
CA SER A 233 -4.69 14.14 14.99
C SER A 233 -4.91 15.59 14.50
N LEU A 234 -6.04 16.20 14.89
CA LEU A 234 -6.31 17.63 14.76
C LEU A 234 -5.68 18.43 15.92
N LEU A 235 -5.85 17.96 17.16
CA LEU A 235 -5.22 18.61 18.34
C LEU A 235 -3.69 18.68 18.17
N LEU A 236 -3.06 17.59 17.72
CA LEU A 236 -1.62 17.58 17.44
C LEU A 236 -1.24 18.53 16.29
N LEU A 237 -2.07 18.66 15.26
CA LEU A 237 -1.85 19.64 14.19
C LEU A 237 -1.97 21.08 14.71
N ARG A 238 -2.92 21.34 15.60
CA ARG A 238 -3.10 22.66 16.21
C ARG A 238 -1.93 23.02 17.13
N ALA A 239 -1.46 22.07 17.94
CA ALA A 239 -0.24 22.23 18.73
C ALA A 239 1.00 22.56 17.85
N GLU A 240 1.20 21.85 16.74
CA GLU A 240 2.28 22.15 15.76
C GLU A 240 2.16 23.56 15.17
N LEU A 241 0.94 24.06 14.94
CA LEU A 241 0.69 25.42 14.47
C LEU A 241 0.98 26.46 15.57
N TYR A 242 0.53 26.24 16.80
CA TYR A 242 0.84 27.11 17.94
C TYR A 242 2.34 27.22 18.22
N LEU A 243 3.09 26.11 18.12
CA LEU A 243 4.56 26.14 18.18
C LEU A 243 5.18 27.03 17.09
N THR A 244 4.66 26.94 15.86
CA THR A 244 5.11 27.77 14.73
C THR A 244 4.86 29.27 14.99
N MET A 245 3.78 29.60 15.71
CA MET A 245 3.43 30.97 16.11
C MET A 245 4.02 31.39 17.47
N LYS A 246 4.86 30.55 18.10
CA LYS A 246 5.44 30.74 19.44
C LYS A 246 4.42 30.88 20.58
N ASN A 247 3.19 30.39 20.40
CA ASN A 247 2.18 30.37 21.45
C ASN A 247 2.29 29.07 22.28
N TYR A 248 3.31 29.03 23.13
CA TYR A 248 3.72 27.79 23.79
C TYR A 248 2.73 27.27 24.83
N GLU A 249 1.94 28.14 25.46
CA GLU A 249 0.92 27.72 26.44
C GLU A 249 -0.21 26.92 25.78
N GLN A 250 -0.76 27.42 24.67
CA GLN A 250 -1.82 26.72 23.93
C GLN A 250 -1.30 25.45 23.25
N ALA A 251 -0.05 25.48 22.74
CA ALA A 251 0.62 24.28 22.23
C ALA A 251 0.75 23.19 23.32
N LEU A 252 1.10 23.58 24.55
CA LEU A 252 1.23 22.65 25.67
C LEU A 252 -0.13 22.05 26.09
N GLN A 253 -1.20 22.84 26.09
CA GLN A 253 -2.54 22.35 26.41
C GLN A 253 -3.00 21.25 25.45
N ASP A 254 -2.94 21.51 24.14
CA ASP A 254 -3.32 20.53 23.11
C ASP A 254 -2.41 19.29 23.14
N ALA A 255 -1.10 19.48 23.26
CA ALA A 255 -0.14 18.36 23.30
C ALA A 255 -0.31 17.49 24.56
N ASN A 256 -0.66 18.09 25.70
CA ASN A 256 -0.94 17.35 26.93
C ASN A 256 -2.22 16.52 26.80
N ALA A 257 -3.29 17.06 26.20
CA ALA A 257 -4.50 16.30 25.90
C ALA A 257 -4.23 15.11 24.97
N VAL A 258 -3.42 15.31 23.92
CA VAL A 258 -2.99 14.23 23.01
C VAL A 258 -2.20 13.14 23.75
N CYS A 259 -1.24 13.51 24.61
CA CYS A 259 -0.46 12.54 25.38
C CYS A 259 -1.28 11.79 26.45
N GLN A 260 -2.34 12.40 26.98
CA GLN A 260 -3.28 11.74 27.89
C GLN A 260 -4.15 10.72 27.17
N ASN A 261 -4.60 11.04 25.95
CA ASN A 261 -5.46 10.16 25.15
C ASN A 261 -4.67 9.05 24.44
N GLU A 262 -3.45 9.33 23.97
CA GLU A 262 -2.56 8.37 23.29
C GLU A 262 -1.13 8.39 23.90
N PRO A 263 -0.91 7.75 25.07
CA PRO A 263 0.39 7.77 25.78
C PRO A 263 1.56 7.08 25.06
N LEU A 264 1.29 6.41 23.93
CA LEU A 264 2.31 5.75 23.10
C LEU A 264 2.66 6.57 21.84
N LEU A 265 2.00 7.71 21.61
CA LEU A 265 2.23 8.54 20.44
C LEU A 265 3.50 9.41 20.62
N THR A 266 4.65 8.89 20.19
CA THR A 266 5.95 9.59 20.26
C THR A 266 5.91 11.01 19.73
N LYS A 267 5.10 11.29 18.69
CA LYS A 267 4.96 12.63 18.11
C LYS A 267 4.25 13.62 19.06
N GLY A 268 3.31 13.16 19.87
CA GLY A 268 2.65 13.97 20.90
C GLY A 268 3.65 14.46 21.95
N HIS A 269 4.41 13.52 22.52
CA HIS A 269 5.47 13.82 23.50
C HIS A 269 6.54 14.76 22.94
N HIS A 270 6.93 14.59 21.67
CA HIS A 270 7.91 15.48 21.03
C HIS A 270 7.40 16.93 20.90
N VAL A 271 6.15 17.12 20.48
CA VAL A 271 5.50 18.45 20.40
C VAL A 271 5.32 19.05 21.80
N LYS A 272 4.98 18.24 22.80
CA LYS A 272 4.89 18.64 24.21
C LYS A 272 6.24 19.13 24.76
N ALA A 273 7.32 18.41 24.49
CA ALA A 273 8.68 18.80 24.87
C ALA A 273 9.11 20.14 24.23
N GLN A 274 8.77 20.35 22.95
CA GLN A 274 9.02 21.63 22.26
C GLN A 274 8.24 22.79 22.88
N ALA A 275 6.98 22.57 23.29
CA ALA A 275 6.19 23.59 23.98
C ALA A 275 6.78 23.95 25.36
N LEU A 276 7.15 22.94 26.16
CA LEU A 276 7.80 23.12 27.45
C LEU A 276 9.16 23.83 27.34
N SER A 277 9.90 23.59 26.25
CA SER A 277 11.18 24.23 25.97
C SER A 277 11.01 25.72 25.66
N GLY A 278 9.99 26.09 24.88
CA GLY A 278 9.61 27.50 24.67
C GLY A 278 9.15 28.23 25.94
N LEU A 279 8.68 27.49 26.95
CA LEU A 279 8.32 28.00 28.29
C LEU A 279 9.47 27.95 29.31
N GLY A 280 10.67 27.48 28.94
CA GLY A 280 11.83 27.37 29.84
C GLY A 280 11.70 26.29 30.93
N ARG A 281 10.78 25.32 30.79
CA ARG A 281 10.52 24.27 31.82
C ARG A 281 11.46 23.07 31.67
N SER A 282 12.78 23.31 31.71
CA SER A 282 13.80 22.34 31.26
C SER A 282 13.74 20.96 31.94
N LYS A 283 13.36 20.86 33.23
CA LYS A 283 13.17 19.55 33.91
C LYS A 283 12.10 18.68 33.24
N GLU A 284 10.98 19.29 32.83
CA GLU A 284 9.88 18.59 32.18
C GLU A 284 10.18 18.31 30.69
N VAL A 285 10.91 19.21 30.03
CA VAL A 285 11.45 18.97 28.67
C VAL A 285 12.30 17.71 28.65
N LEU A 286 13.21 17.55 29.63
CA LEU A 286 14.04 16.37 29.75
C LEU A 286 13.19 15.10 29.92
N LYS A 287 12.20 15.13 30.82
CA LYS A 287 11.27 14.02 31.01
C LYS A 287 10.58 13.62 29.69
N GLU A 288 9.98 14.56 28.97
CA GLU A 288 9.25 14.27 27.72
C GLU A 288 10.16 13.81 26.57
N PHE A 289 11.41 14.27 26.48
CA PHE A 289 12.38 13.72 25.52
C PHE A 289 12.84 12.31 25.90
N LEU A 290 13.03 12.00 27.19
CA LEU A 290 13.35 10.65 27.62
C LEU A 290 12.17 9.67 27.36
N TYR A 291 10.92 10.11 27.46
CA TYR A 291 9.75 9.35 26.99
C TYR A 291 9.84 9.05 25.49
N CYS A 292 10.17 10.06 24.68
CA CYS A 292 10.33 9.87 23.24
C CYS A 292 11.41 8.82 22.91
N LEU A 293 12.51 8.79 23.68
CA LEU A 293 13.56 7.77 23.56
C LEU A 293 13.16 6.40 24.10
N ALA A 294 12.32 6.33 25.13
CA ALA A 294 11.78 5.07 25.66
C ALA A 294 10.85 4.40 24.63
N LEU A 295 10.03 5.20 23.93
CA LEU A 295 9.13 4.74 22.86
C LEU A 295 9.85 4.46 21.54
N ASN A 296 10.92 5.20 21.21
CA ASN A 296 11.72 5.02 20.00
C ASN A 296 13.21 5.31 20.23
N PRO A 297 14.00 4.30 20.64
CA PRO A 297 15.43 4.46 20.95
C PRO A 297 16.30 4.92 19.78
N GLU A 298 15.91 4.62 18.53
CA GLU A 298 16.67 4.91 17.31
C GLU A 298 16.56 6.39 16.87
N CYS A 299 15.82 7.22 17.60
CA CYS A 299 15.55 8.61 17.23
C CYS A 299 16.74 9.54 17.56
N ASN A 300 17.77 9.50 16.72
CA ASN A 300 19.01 10.29 16.87
C ASN A 300 18.81 11.81 17.03
N SER A 301 17.74 12.40 16.48
CA SER A 301 17.42 13.82 16.68
C SER A 301 16.96 14.10 18.12
N VAL A 302 16.05 13.28 18.64
CA VAL A 302 15.59 13.37 20.03
C VAL A 302 16.74 13.06 21.00
N LYS A 303 17.62 12.10 20.69
CA LYS A 303 18.81 11.78 21.52
C LYS A 303 19.68 13.02 21.73
N LYS A 304 19.95 13.77 20.65
CA LYS A 304 20.74 15.02 20.70
C LYS A 304 20.08 16.12 21.52
N GLU A 305 18.77 16.32 21.40
CA GLU A 305 18.08 17.33 22.21
C GLU A 305 17.99 16.92 23.69
N ALA A 306 17.72 15.64 23.99
CA ALA A 306 17.78 15.12 25.35
C ALA A 306 19.16 15.34 25.99
N GLN A 307 20.23 15.03 25.25
CA GLN A 307 21.62 15.23 25.67
C GLN A 307 21.93 16.69 26.03
N LYS A 308 21.48 17.67 25.23
CA LYS A 308 21.66 19.10 25.55
C LYS A 308 20.92 19.49 26.84
N VAL A 309 19.65 19.13 26.95
CA VAL A 309 18.84 19.47 28.12
C VAL A 309 19.36 18.77 29.39
N MET A 310 19.95 17.57 29.27
CA MET A 310 20.67 16.94 30.38
C MET A 310 21.90 17.74 30.82
N CYS A 311 22.73 18.25 29.91
CA CYS A 311 23.83 19.16 30.27
C CYS A 311 23.32 20.38 31.06
N GLU A 312 22.20 20.99 30.63
CA GLU A 312 21.61 22.15 31.30
C GLU A 312 21.00 21.83 32.68
N VAL A 313 20.28 20.70 32.80
CA VAL A 313 19.48 20.36 33.99
C VAL A 313 20.28 19.60 35.06
N LEU A 314 21.19 18.72 34.64
CA LEU A 314 21.94 17.83 35.55
C LEU A 314 23.35 18.35 35.86
N PHE A 315 23.93 19.16 34.97
CA PHE A 315 25.33 19.60 35.06
C PHE A 315 25.49 21.14 34.83
N PRO A 316 24.76 21.98 35.59
CA PRO A 316 24.78 23.43 35.39
C PRO A 316 26.17 24.03 35.66
N ALA A 317 26.55 25.03 34.86
CA ALA A 317 27.90 25.61 34.88
C ALA A 317 28.32 26.28 36.21
N SER A 318 27.38 26.52 37.12
CA SER A 318 27.62 27.11 38.45
C SER A 318 28.39 26.20 39.42
N GLU A 319 28.51 24.90 39.16
CA GLU A 319 29.32 23.97 39.99
C GLU A 319 30.84 24.01 39.64
N ASN A 320 31.27 24.77 38.62
CA ASN A 320 32.61 24.65 38.01
C ASN A 320 33.64 25.73 38.44
N VAL A 321 33.60 26.25 39.68
CA VAL A 321 34.58 27.26 40.14
C VAL A 321 35.35 26.82 41.40
N HIS A 322 36.59 26.36 41.15
CA HIS A 322 37.74 26.26 42.06
C HIS A 322 37.64 25.47 43.38
N GLN A 323 38.19 24.26 43.37
CA GLN A 323 39.04 23.77 44.46
C GLN A 323 40.40 23.28 43.92
N ASN A 324 41.39 24.18 43.89
CA ASN A 324 42.78 23.79 43.65
C ASN A 324 43.39 23.31 44.98
N LEU A 325 43.82 22.05 45.03
CA LEU A 325 44.68 21.52 46.09
C LEU A 325 45.97 20.96 45.46
N THR A 326 47.08 21.65 45.68
CA THR A 326 48.44 21.13 45.46
C THR A 326 49.11 20.80 46.81
N PRO A 327 50.08 19.85 46.85
CA PRO A 327 50.37 19.11 48.07
C PRO A 327 51.51 19.70 48.93
N SER A 328 51.32 19.60 50.26
CA SER A 328 52.31 19.40 51.37
C SER A 328 53.71 20.07 51.30
N ILE A 329 54.22 20.71 52.37
CA ILE A 329 54.74 20.07 53.60
C ILE A 329 55.00 21.12 54.72
N GLN A 330 54.70 20.72 55.97
CA GLN A 330 55.20 21.20 57.30
C GLN A 330 55.09 22.66 57.81
N SER A 331 54.55 22.68 59.04
CA SER A 331 55.03 23.33 60.28
C SER A 331 54.63 24.77 60.65
N ARG A 332 54.36 24.87 61.95
CA ARG A 332 54.07 26.07 62.75
C ARG A 332 55.22 27.07 62.66
N ILE A 333 54.92 28.38 62.62
CA ILE A 333 55.47 29.38 63.58
C ILE A 333 54.78 30.76 63.41
N LEU A 334 54.82 31.51 64.50
CA LEU A 334 54.13 32.73 64.90
C LEU A 334 54.20 33.98 63.97
N ASN A 335 53.14 34.79 64.08
CA ASN A 335 53.08 36.25 64.26
C ASN A 335 54.09 37.20 63.55
N SER A 336 53.56 38.13 62.75
CA SER A 336 53.68 39.59 62.95
C SER A 336 52.81 40.35 61.92
N ARG A 337 51.73 41.02 62.34
CA ARG A 337 51.63 42.46 62.67
C ARG A 337 52.06 43.45 61.57
N LEU A 338 51.07 44.09 60.93
CA LEU A 338 50.81 45.55 60.89
C LEU A 338 49.52 45.81 60.05
N LYS A 339 48.39 46.20 60.67
CA LYS A 339 47.73 47.54 60.61
C LYS A 339 47.35 48.03 59.20
N ALA A 340 46.14 48.57 58.94
CA ALA A 340 45.25 49.31 59.85
C ALA A 340 43.73 49.17 59.56
N GLN A 341 42.91 49.29 60.62
CA GLN A 341 41.69 50.12 60.83
C GLN A 341 40.53 50.08 59.78
N CYS A 342 39.24 50.10 60.15
CA CYS A 342 38.52 50.38 61.42
C CYS A 342 37.74 49.13 61.91
N ALA A 343 37.61 48.78 63.20
CA ALA A 343 36.84 49.43 64.27
C ALA A 343 35.33 49.60 63.95
N SER A 344 34.36 49.12 64.73
CA SER A 344 34.37 48.20 65.90
C SER A 344 32.94 47.59 66.07
N ASP A 345 32.48 46.87 67.11
CA ASP A 345 32.98 46.56 68.47
C ASP A 345 32.27 45.34 69.12
N ILE A 346 32.71 44.93 70.33
CA ILE A 346 31.99 44.24 71.45
C ILE A 346 31.17 42.94 71.19
N ASN A 347 31.13 41.91 72.05
CA ASN A 347 32.06 41.30 73.03
C ASN A 347 31.44 39.97 73.54
N THR A 348 32.27 39.02 74.03
CA THR A 348 31.99 37.96 75.04
C THR A 348 30.66 37.13 75.03
N GLN A 349 30.64 35.78 74.90
CA GLN A 349 31.11 34.71 75.86
C GLN A 349 30.09 34.37 77.01
N PRO A 350 30.20 33.21 77.72
CA PRO A 350 30.22 31.80 77.27
C PRO A 350 29.36 30.87 78.20
N LEU A 351 29.74 29.57 78.33
CA LEU A 351 29.48 28.64 79.47
C LEU A 351 28.08 27.98 79.56
N GLU A 352 27.93 26.75 80.07
CA GLU A 352 28.79 25.54 80.09
C GLU A 352 27.92 24.32 80.47
N GLU A 353 28.51 23.12 80.48
CA GLU A 353 28.25 21.91 81.31
C GLU A 353 26.80 21.66 81.87
N GLY A 354 26.22 20.46 81.79
CA GLY A 354 26.82 19.12 81.87
C GLY A 354 26.52 18.51 83.25
N ASP A 355 26.04 17.26 83.34
CA ASP A 355 26.74 16.20 84.11
C ASP A 355 26.02 14.84 84.21
N ASN A 356 26.86 13.79 84.19
CA ASN A 356 26.82 12.52 84.96
C ASN A 356 25.62 11.54 84.95
N ALA A 357 25.77 10.26 85.31
CA ALA A 357 26.84 9.24 85.13
C ALA A 357 26.45 7.95 85.92
N GLY A 358 27.01 6.78 85.55
CA GLY A 358 26.94 5.52 86.33
C GLY A 358 26.28 4.36 85.56
N SER A 359 27.01 3.49 84.84
CA SER A 359 27.83 2.37 85.36
C SER A 359 26.98 1.18 85.89
N SER A 360 27.16 -0.10 85.54
CA SER A 360 28.27 -0.81 84.87
C SER A 360 27.79 -2.12 84.20
N LYS A 361 28.38 -2.49 83.05
CA LYS A 361 28.87 -3.86 82.71
C LYS A 361 29.37 -3.97 81.25
N ASN A 362 30.66 -4.25 81.11
CA ASN A 362 31.44 -4.73 79.94
C ASN A 362 32.62 -5.56 80.55
N PRO A 363 33.42 -6.39 79.82
CA PRO A 363 33.77 -6.40 78.38
C PRO A 363 33.46 -7.78 77.70
N SER A 364 33.83 -8.14 76.46
CA SER A 364 34.90 -7.73 75.52
C SER A 364 34.40 -7.82 74.05
N GLU A 365 34.78 -6.99 73.07
CA GLU A 365 36.12 -6.69 72.53
C GLU A 365 36.86 -7.96 72.00
N LYS A 366 37.53 -8.00 70.83
CA LYS A 366 37.84 -7.03 69.75
C LYS A 366 38.12 -7.88 68.46
N SER A 367 38.14 -7.36 67.23
CA SER A 367 39.14 -6.40 66.72
C SER A 367 38.75 -5.67 65.44
N ASP A 368 39.19 -4.42 65.35
CA ASP A 368 39.28 -3.62 64.13
C ASP A 368 40.11 -4.29 63.02
N VAL A 369 39.83 -3.94 61.76
CA VAL A 369 40.76 -3.21 60.85
C VAL A 369 39.98 -2.80 59.58
N PHE A 370 39.59 -1.53 59.49
CA PHE A 370 39.37 -0.86 58.19
C PHE A 370 40.48 0.16 57.95
N ARG A 371 41.72 -0.35 57.81
CA ARG A 371 42.82 0.41 57.22
C ARG A 371 42.89 0.06 55.74
N ASN A 372 42.19 0.82 54.90
CA ASN A 372 42.53 0.84 53.47
C ASN A 372 42.40 2.25 52.90
N THR A 373 43.54 2.85 52.57
CA THR A 373 43.66 4.20 51.99
C THR A 373 43.38 4.21 50.48
N ASN A 374 42.44 3.36 50.04
CA ASN A 374 41.93 3.25 48.68
C ASN A 374 40.43 3.62 48.73
N SER A 375 39.94 4.74 48.22
CA SER A 375 40.57 5.77 47.41
C SER A 375 39.86 7.11 47.67
N SER A 376 40.62 8.16 47.99
CA SER A 376 40.07 9.53 48.14
C SER A 376 39.41 10.02 46.86
N VAL A 377 39.89 9.58 45.70
CA VAL A 377 39.36 9.88 44.37
C VAL A 377 37.98 9.24 44.17
N LEU A 378 37.78 7.98 44.54
CA LEU A 378 36.46 7.33 44.43
C LEU A 378 35.41 7.95 45.35
N TYR A 379 35.78 8.31 46.58
CA TYR A 379 34.88 9.03 47.49
C TYR A 379 34.48 10.41 46.93
N PHE A 380 35.44 11.13 46.33
CA PHE A 380 35.22 12.44 45.72
C PHE A 380 34.37 12.40 44.44
N ILE A 381 34.36 11.28 43.71
CA ILE A 381 33.59 11.10 42.46
C ILE A 381 32.22 10.47 42.70
N LEU A 382 32.13 9.38 43.48
CA LEU A 382 30.91 8.58 43.64
C LEU A 382 30.21 8.77 44.99
N GLY A 383 30.88 9.32 45.99
CA GLY A 383 30.40 9.33 47.39
C GLY A 383 29.74 10.63 47.86
N LEU A 384 30.21 11.79 47.37
CA LEU A 384 29.81 13.09 47.95
C LEU A 384 28.36 13.52 47.70
N HIS A 385 27.73 13.07 46.62
CA HIS A 385 26.40 13.54 46.18
C HIS A 385 25.40 12.40 45.91
N PHE A 386 25.64 11.18 46.41
CA PHE A 386 24.83 10.01 46.06
C PHE A 386 23.34 10.16 46.38
N GLU A 387 23.00 10.72 47.54
CA GLU A 387 21.60 10.99 47.91
C GLU A 387 21.01 12.19 47.14
N GLU A 388 21.80 13.22 46.82
CA GLU A 388 21.37 14.34 45.98
C GLU A 388 21.09 13.90 44.53
N ASP A 389 21.95 13.06 43.95
CA ASP A 389 21.76 12.50 42.60
C ASP A 389 20.54 11.58 42.53
N LYS A 390 20.26 10.85 43.62
CA LYS A 390 19.05 10.05 43.80
C LYS A 390 17.79 10.92 43.93
N GLU A 391 17.83 12.03 44.66
CA GLU A 391 16.74 13.01 44.71
C GLU A 391 16.50 13.70 43.35
N VAL A 392 17.58 14.08 42.64
CA VAL A 392 17.51 14.64 41.29
C VAL A 392 16.89 13.62 40.32
N LEU A 393 17.29 12.34 40.41
CA LEU A 393 16.69 11.25 39.65
C LEU A 393 15.20 11.08 39.97
N GLU A 394 14.78 11.00 41.24
CA GLU A 394 13.35 10.89 41.59
C GLU A 394 12.53 12.13 41.18
N SER A 395 13.16 13.30 41.02
CA SER A 395 12.49 14.50 40.48
C SER A 395 12.23 14.45 38.97
N ILE A 396 12.96 13.60 38.23
CA ILE A 396 12.85 13.42 36.77
C ILE A 396 12.10 12.11 36.44
N LEU A 397 12.32 11.09 37.27
CA LEU A 397 11.75 9.75 37.25
C LEU A 397 10.76 9.67 38.43
N PRO A 398 9.45 9.96 38.27
CA PRO A 398 8.55 9.97 39.42
C PRO A 398 8.59 8.64 40.18
N GLY A 399 8.65 8.74 41.51
CA GLY A 399 8.48 7.58 42.38
C GLY A 399 7.13 6.90 42.12
N ALA A 400 7.10 5.57 42.24
CA ALA A 400 5.84 4.83 42.18
C ALA A 400 4.85 5.40 43.22
N PRO A 401 3.54 5.48 42.93
CA PRO A 401 2.57 6.05 43.86
C PRO A 401 2.52 5.21 45.14
N SER A 402 3.17 5.72 46.19
CA SER A 402 3.08 5.15 47.53
C SER A 402 1.66 5.35 48.05
N THR A 403 1.12 4.27 48.60
CA THR A 403 -0.27 4.16 49.06
C THR A 403 -0.53 5.05 50.28
N SER A 404 -1.16 6.22 50.10
CA SER A 404 -2.03 6.86 51.13
C SER A 404 -2.73 8.16 50.67
N LEU A 405 -3.55 8.09 49.61
CA LEU A 405 -4.68 9.00 49.47
C LEU A 405 -5.96 8.19 49.26
N LYS A 406 -7.01 8.57 50.01
CA LYS A 406 -8.26 7.81 50.12
C LYS A 406 -9.00 7.78 48.78
N ARG A 407 -9.36 6.59 48.30
CA ARG A 407 -10.49 6.46 47.37
C ARG A 407 -11.76 6.76 48.15
N GLN A 408 -12.27 7.99 48.04
CA GLN A 408 -13.67 8.24 48.37
C GLN A 408 -14.53 7.75 47.20
N PHE A 409 -15.05 6.53 47.34
CA PHE A 409 -16.32 6.19 46.70
C PHE A 409 -17.43 6.80 47.56
N PRO A 410 -18.38 7.56 47.00
CA PRO A 410 -19.59 7.92 47.71
C PRO A 410 -20.53 6.70 47.72
N ASN A 411 -20.79 6.17 48.90
CA ASN A 411 -21.91 5.26 49.18
C ASN A 411 -22.17 5.30 50.69
N ASP A 412 -22.99 6.25 51.12
CA ASP A 412 -23.63 6.24 52.44
C ASP A 412 -25.14 6.05 52.21
N MET A 413 -25.71 5.05 52.89
CA MET A 413 -27.12 4.69 52.87
C MET A 413 -27.50 4.30 54.30
N GLU A 414 -27.93 5.29 55.07
CA GLU A 414 -28.64 5.19 56.35
C GLU A 414 -29.65 6.39 56.34
N ASP A 415 -30.88 6.30 56.84
CA ASP A 415 -31.55 5.20 57.55
C ASP A 415 -33.09 5.20 57.31
N VAL A 416 -33.76 4.22 57.90
CA VAL A 416 -35.18 3.84 57.76
C VAL A 416 -36.19 4.90 58.26
N HIS A 417 -37.31 5.05 57.54
CA HIS A 417 -38.62 5.31 58.17
C HIS A 417 -39.78 4.59 57.47
N ASP A 418 -40.43 3.68 58.21
CA ASP A 418 -41.65 2.96 57.84
C ASP A 418 -42.91 3.84 57.82
N LEU A 419 -43.81 3.62 56.85
CA LEU A 419 -45.27 3.67 57.06
C LEU A 419 -46.02 2.71 56.11
N ASN A 420 -47.07 2.08 56.64
CA ASN A 420 -47.75 0.91 56.05
C ASN A 420 -48.99 1.22 55.18
N ALA A 421 -49.12 0.49 54.06
CA ALA A 421 -50.36 -0.17 53.55
C ALA A 421 -51.59 0.71 53.12
N PRO A 422 -52.67 0.14 52.52
CA PRO A 422 -52.69 -0.77 51.36
C PRO A 422 -53.75 -0.47 50.26
N GLY A 423 -53.43 -0.85 49.01
CA GLY A 423 -54.37 -1.54 48.09
C GLY A 423 -55.30 -0.75 47.14
N LYS A 424 -55.37 -1.21 45.88
CA LYS A 424 -56.59 -1.74 45.21
C LYS A 424 -56.36 -2.11 43.73
N ILE A 425 -57.03 -3.18 43.28
CA ILE A 425 -57.11 -3.66 41.88
C ILE A 425 -58.52 -3.36 41.34
N PRO A 426 -58.68 -2.89 40.09
CA PRO A 426 -59.33 -3.70 39.02
C PRO A 426 -58.57 -3.57 37.67
N LYS A 427 -58.38 -4.58 36.80
CA LYS A 427 -59.35 -5.33 35.93
C LYS A 427 -60.22 -4.37 35.06
N LYS A 428 -60.39 -4.54 33.73
CA LYS A 428 -59.95 -5.54 32.72
C LYS A 428 -60.28 -4.99 31.29
N ASP A 429 -59.80 -5.66 30.23
CA ASP A 429 -60.27 -5.63 28.81
C ASP A 429 -59.86 -4.41 27.92
N SER A 430 -59.51 -4.55 26.62
CA SER A 430 -59.22 -5.75 25.77
C SER A 430 -58.59 -5.38 24.39
N SER A 431 -57.93 -6.37 23.74
CA SER A 431 -57.55 -6.44 22.29
C SER A 431 -56.18 -5.85 21.85
N PRO A 432 -55.57 -6.32 20.74
CA PRO A 432 -54.16 -6.75 20.75
C PRO A 432 -53.14 -5.79 20.10
N GLN A 433 -51.95 -5.70 20.69
CA GLN A 433 -50.77 -5.08 20.06
C GLN A 433 -49.89 -6.11 19.35
N ARG A 434 -49.33 -5.71 18.20
CA ARG A 434 -48.21 -6.38 17.53
C ARG A 434 -46.94 -6.21 18.38
N ASN A 435 -46.07 -7.22 18.37
CA ASN A 435 -44.80 -7.20 19.09
C ASN A 435 -43.91 -6.03 18.65
N MET A 436 -43.62 -5.09 19.56
CA MET A 436 -42.33 -4.39 19.57
C MET A 436 -41.40 -5.17 20.50
N THR A 437 -40.23 -5.56 19.98
CA THR A 437 -39.10 -6.02 20.79
C THR A 437 -37.96 -5.03 20.67
N SER A 438 -37.88 -4.17 21.70
CA SER A 438 -36.64 -3.61 22.28
C SER A 438 -35.45 -3.32 21.35
N ASN A 439 -35.18 -2.04 21.12
CA ASN A 439 -33.93 -1.53 20.55
C ASN A 439 -32.69 -2.14 21.23
N VAL A 440 -31.80 -2.70 20.43
CA VAL A 440 -30.38 -2.91 20.75
C VAL A 440 -29.60 -2.04 19.77
N GLY A 441 -28.61 -1.30 20.25
CA GLY A 441 -28.08 -0.11 19.56
C GLY A 441 -27.59 -0.34 18.13
N GLU A 442 -28.29 0.26 17.17
CA GLU A 442 -27.87 0.37 15.77
C GLU A 442 -26.69 1.35 15.66
N GLY A 443 -25.61 0.93 14.99
CA GLY A 443 -24.64 1.85 14.43
C GLY A 443 -25.24 2.58 13.21
N PRO A 444 -24.59 3.64 12.69
CA PRO A 444 -25.09 4.32 11.50
C PRO A 444 -25.09 3.38 10.29
N GLU A 445 -26.29 2.97 9.86
CA GLU A 445 -26.47 2.22 8.62
C GLU A 445 -26.05 3.09 7.43
N LEU A 446 -25.25 2.53 6.52
CA LEU A 446 -24.85 3.24 5.30
C LEU A 446 -26.02 3.27 4.31
N SER A 447 -26.62 4.45 4.13
CA SER A 447 -27.68 4.68 3.14
C SER A 447 -27.10 4.76 1.72
N ILE A 448 -26.78 3.59 1.14
CA ILE A 448 -26.36 3.43 -0.25
C ILE A 448 -27.59 3.11 -1.09
N ASP A 449 -27.71 3.73 -2.27
CA ASP A 449 -28.78 3.43 -3.23
C ASP A 449 -28.24 3.21 -4.65
N VAL A 450 -29.11 2.74 -5.55
CA VAL A 450 -28.78 2.42 -6.94
C VAL A 450 -28.23 3.65 -7.70
N THR A 451 -28.65 4.87 -7.34
CA THR A 451 -28.23 6.10 -8.04
C THR A 451 -26.80 6.49 -7.71
N ASP A 452 -26.29 6.10 -6.52
CA ASP A 452 -24.87 6.26 -6.16
C ASP A 452 -23.95 5.49 -7.12
N PHE A 453 -24.44 4.40 -7.70
CA PHE A 453 -23.71 3.52 -8.62
C PHE A 453 -24.33 3.45 -10.01
N GLU A 454 -24.97 4.53 -10.48
CA GLU A 454 -25.51 4.60 -11.83
C GLU A 454 -24.40 4.84 -12.88
N CYS A 455 -24.42 4.06 -13.97
CA CYS A 455 -23.51 4.27 -15.09
C CYS A 455 -24.04 5.34 -16.05
N ALA A 456 -23.37 6.50 -16.09
CA ALA A 456 -23.69 7.64 -16.96
C ALA A 456 -23.68 7.39 -18.49
N LEU A 457 -23.49 6.14 -18.94
CA LEU A 457 -23.54 5.72 -20.35
C LEU A 457 -24.78 4.88 -20.68
N CYS A 458 -25.29 4.07 -19.74
CA CYS A 458 -26.47 3.24 -19.95
C CYS A 458 -27.64 3.58 -19.00
N MET A 459 -27.43 4.46 -18.02
CA MET A 459 -28.40 4.86 -16.99
C MET A 459 -28.99 3.65 -16.24
N ARG A 460 -28.12 2.67 -15.95
CA ARG A 460 -28.40 1.47 -15.13
C ARG A 460 -27.32 1.33 -14.07
N LEU A 461 -27.56 0.48 -13.07
CA LEU A 461 -26.55 0.06 -12.10
C LEU A 461 -25.26 -0.39 -12.81
N LEU A 462 -24.13 0.09 -12.28
CA LEU A 462 -22.78 -0.27 -12.71
C LEU A 462 -22.58 -1.79 -12.63
N PHE A 463 -22.18 -2.39 -13.75
CA PHE A 463 -21.83 -3.80 -13.87
C PHE A 463 -20.37 -3.89 -14.34
N GLU A 464 -19.53 -4.62 -13.59
CA GLU A 464 -18.07 -4.62 -13.74
C GLU A 464 -17.51 -3.17 -13.75
N PRO A 465 -17.58 -2.43 -12.63
CA PRO A 465 -17.27 -1.00 -12.59
C PRO A 465 -15.78 -0.70 -12.83
N VAL A 466 -15.41 -0.11 -13.96
CA VAL A 466 -14.02 0.27 -14.29
C VAL A 466 -13.81 1.77 -14.14
N THR A 467 -12.79 2.16 -13.37
CA THR A 467 -12.43 3.57 -13.15
C THR A 467 -11.25 3.99 -14.01
N THR A 468 -11.49 4.96 -14.88
CA THR A 468 -10.49 5.58 -15.76
C THR A 468 -9.45 6.42 -14.99
N PRO A 469 -8.23 6.66 -15.52
CA PRO A 469 -7.22 7.52 -14.89
C PRO A 469 -7.72 8.94 -14.56
N CYS A 470 -8.69 9.46 -15.33
CA CYS A 470 -9.33 10.75 -15.09
C CYS A 470 -10.37 10.76 -13.95
N GLY A 471 -10.62 9.62 -13.30
CA GLY A 471 -11.48 9.51 -12.12
C GLY A 471 -12.94 9.12 -12.37
N HIS A 472 -13.36 9.02 -13.63
CA HIS A 472 -14.72 8.60 -13.97
C HIS A 472 -14.85 7.08 -14.03
N THR A 473 -15.96 6.54 -13.52
CA THR A 473 -16.27 5.11 -13.43
C THR A 473 -17.45 4.77 -14.35
N PHE A 474 -17.36 3.63 -15.04
CA PHE A 474 -18.36 3.14 -16.00
C PHE A 474 -18.46 1.61 -15.91
N CYS A 475 -19.52 1.01 -16.46
CA CYS A 475 -19.50 -0.43 -16.74
C CYS A 475 -18.36 -0.74 -17.72
N LEU A 476 -17.63 -1.84 -17.54
CA LEU A 476 -16.56 -2.29 -18.45
C LEU A 476 -16.99 -2.18 -19.91
N LYS A 477 -18.07 -2.88 -20.27
CA LYS A 477 -18.59 -2.95 -21.65
C LYS A 477 -19.09 -1.62 -22.22
N CYS A 478 -19.53 -0.70 -21.37
CA CYS A 478 -19.95 0.64 -21.80
C CYS A 478 -18.75 1.53 -22.14
N LEU A 479 -17.72 1.55 -21.29
CA LEU A 479 -16.46 2.28 -21.58
C LEU A 479 -15.78 1.72 -22.82
N GLU A 480 -15.67 0.39 -22.91
CA GLU A 480 -15.06 -0.35 -24.01
C GLU A 480 -15.76 -0.01 -25.35
N ARG A 481 -17.10 0.10 -25.36
CA ARG A 481 -17.89 0.58 -26.51
C ARG A 481 -17.62 2.04 -26.88
N CYS A 482 -17.46 2.94 -25.92
CA CYS A 482 -17.10 4.33 -26.25
C CYS A 482 -15.68 4.44 -26.85
N LEU A 483 -14.74 3.64 -26.35
CA LEU A 483 -13.35 3.60 -26.83
C LEU A 483 -13.22 2.99 -28.25
N ASP A 484 -14.23 2.28 -28.74
CA ASP A 484 -14.30 1.87 -30.14
C ASP A 484 -14.49 3.04 -31.11
N HIS A 485 -15.10 4.14 -30.67
CA HIS A 485 -15.30 5.34 -31.48
C HIS A 485 -14.20 6.40 -31.27
N ALA A 486 -13.76 6.63 -30.03
CA ALA A 486 -12.73 7.62 -29.73
C ALA A 486 -11.96 7.30 -28.44
N PRO A 487 -10.62 7.47 -28.40
CA PRO A 487 -9.80 7.17 -27.22
C PRO A 487 -9.86 8.29 -26.17
N HIS A 488 -11.06 8.71 -25.77
CA HIS A 488 -11.31 9.81 -24.84
C HIS A 488 -12.35 9.40 -23.78
N CYS A 489 -12.26 9.95 -22.57
CA CYS A 489 -13.29 9.78 -21.56
C CYS A 489 -14.62 10.38 -22.04
N PRO A 490 -15.75 9.65 -22.01
CA PRO A 490 -17.05 10.18 -22.44
C PRO A 490 -17.53 11.43 -21.67
N LEU A 491 -17.13 11.56 -20.40
CA LEU A 491 -17.58 12.66 -19.53
C LEU A 491 -16.67 13.90 -19.61
N CYS A 492 -15.35 13.74 -19.46
CA CYS A 492 -14.42 14.88 -19.42
C CYS A 492 -13.54 15.08 -20.67
N LYS A 493 -13.65 14.20 -21.68
CA LYS A 493 -12.88 14.24 -22.94
C LYS A 493 -11.35 14.09 -22.77
N GLU A 494 -10.86 13.72 -21.59
CA GLU A 494 -9.44 13.43 -21.34
C GLU A 494 -8.99 12.20 -22.13
N LYS A 495 -7.78 12.22 -22.68
CA LYS A 495 -7.25 11.14 -23.53
C LYS A 495 -7.02 9.86 -22.72
N LEU A 496 -7.45 8.73 -23.26
CA LEU A 496 -7.36 7.39 -22.67
C LEU A 496 -6.52 6.42 -23.52
N SER A 497 -5.67 6.93 -24.43
CA SER A 497 -4.90 6.14 -25.39
C SER A 497 -4.05 5.04 -24.76
N GLU A 498 -3.42 5.30 -23.62
CA GLU A 498 -2.59 4.31 -22.91
C GLU A 498 -3.43 3.19 -22.26
N LEU A 499 -4.65 3.52 -21.80
CA LEU A 499 -5.60 2.55 -21.26
C LEU A 499 -6.13 1.64 -22.38
N LEU A 500 -6.41 2.22 -23.56
CA LEU A 500 -6.81 1.47 -24.75
C LEU A 500 -5.68 0.57 -25.27
N ALA A 501 -4.46 1.09 -25.36
CA ALA A 501 -3.29 0.35 -25.84
C ALA A 501 -2.89 -0.82 -24.92
N SER A 502 -3.05 -0.66 -23.60
CA SER A 502 -2.77 -1.73 -22.63
C SER A 502 -3.95 -2.69 -22.40
N ARG A 503 -5.17 -2.31 -22.82
CA ARG A 503 -6.46 -2.99 -22.51
C ARG A 503 -6.64 -3.37 -21.03
N ASN A 504 -5.97 -2.65 -20.12
CA ASN A 504 -5.87 -3.03 -18.71
C ASN A 504 -7.05 -2.49 -17.89
N PHE A 505 -8.25 -2.96 -18.22
CA PHE A 505 -9.52 -2.55 -17.62
C PHE A 505 -9.84 -3.37 -16.35
N ASN A 506 -9.06 -3.18 -15.28
CA ASN A 506 -9.37 -3.84 -14.01
C ASN A 506 -10.61 -3.25 -13.33
N ILE A 507 -11.42 -4.13 -12.75
CA ILE A 507 -12.61 -3.76 -11.99
C ILE A 507 -12.20 -2.99 -10.73
N THR A 508 -12.98 -1.96 -10.39
CA THR A 508 -12.79 -1.10 -9.23
C THR A 508 -13.29 -1.87 -8.01
N SER A 509 -12.42 -2.67 -7.40
CA SER A 509 -12.80 -3.68 -6.39
C SER A 509 -13.65 -3.13 -5.25
N LEU A 510 -13.40 -1.89 -4.81
CA LEU A 510 -14.20 -1.23 -3.78
C LEU A 510 -15.62 -0.87 -4.26
N ALA A 511 -15.79 -0.45 -5.51
CA ALA A 511 -17.12 -0.18 -6.05
C ALA A 511 -17.91 -1.48 -6.26
N GLU A 512 -17.23 -2.53 -6.75
CA GLU A 512 -17.82 -3.86 -6.91
C GLU A 512 -18.27 -4.48 -5.57
N GLU A 513 -17.42 -4.45 -4.54
CA GLU A 513 -17.75 -4.94 -3.20
C GLU A 513 -18.94 -4.15 -2.58
N LEU A 514 -18.99 -2.83 -2.77
CA LEU A 514 -20.09 -2.01 -2.27
C LEU A 514 -21.41 -2.31 -3.01
N ILE A 515 -21.38 -2.47 -4.33
CA ILE A 515 -22.57 -2.87 -5.10
C ILE A 515 -23.02 -4.28 -4.67
N PHE A 516 -22.11 -5.24 -4.59
CA PHE A 516 -22.42 -6.61 -4.18
C PHE A 516 -23.05 -6.69 -2.78
N ARG A 517 -22.55 -5.89 -1.83
CA ARG A 517 -22.93 -6.00 -0.42
C ARG A 517 -24.16 -5.17 -0.03
N TYR A 518 -24.46 -4.09 -0.74
CA TYR A 518 -25.59 -3.19 -0.43
C TYR A 518 -26.69 -3.17 -1.50
N LEU A 519 -26.44 -3.69 -2.71
CA LEU A 519 -27.35 -3.68 -3.87
C LEU A 519 -27.36 -5.07 -4.55
N SER A 520 -27.41 -6.15 -3.75
CA SER A 520 -27.26 -7.54 -4.22
C SER A 520 -28.36 -7.98 -5.19
N ASP A 521 -29.58 -7.50 -4.96
CA ASP A 521 -30.77 -7.91 -5.69
C ASP A 521 -30.81 -7.18 -7.04
N GLU A 522 -30.52 -5.88 -7.03
CA GLU A 522 -30.37 -5.07 -8.24
C GLU A 522 -29.15 -5.48 -9.06
N LEU A 523 -28.05 -5.92 -8.44
CA LEU A 523 -26.91 -6.52 -9.14
C LEU A 523 -27.30 -7.85 -9.82
N SER A 524 -28.13 -8.66 -9.15
CA SER A 524 -28.62 -9.94 -9.69
C SER A 524 -29.56 -9.73 -10.88
N ASP A 525 -30.49 -8.77 -10.78
CA ASP A 525 -31.34 -8.33 -11.89
C ASP A 525 -30.50 -7.74 -13.04
N ARG A 526 -29.52 -6.89 -12.71
CA ARG A 526 -28.60 -6.28 -13.68
C ARG A 526 -27.79 -7.32 -14.44
N LYS A 527 -27.38 -8.40 -13.78
CA LYS A 527 -26.70 -9.55 -14.37
C LYS A 527 -27.64 -10.36 -15.27
N ARG A 528 -28.86 -10.69 -14.81
CA ARG A 528 -29.86 -11.39 -15.63
C ARG A 528 -30.11 -10.66 -16.96
N ILE A 529 -30.32 -9.35 -16.91
CA ILE A 529 -30.52 -8.52 -18.11
C ILE A 529 -29.30 -8.57 -19.04
N TYR A 530 -28.07 -8.59 -18.50
CA TYR A 530 -26.86 -8.72 -19.31
C TYR A 530 -26.76 -10.09 -19.99
N ASP A 531 -27.02 -11.17 -19.25
CA ASP A 531 -26.96 -12.54 -19.76
C ASP A 531 -28.05 -12.77 -20.84
N GLU A 532 -29.24 -12.19 -20.67
CA GLU A 532 -30.31 -12.13 -21.68
C GLU A 532 -29.90 -11.35 -22.94
N GLU A 533 -29.34 -10.12 -22.79
CA GLU A 533 -28.81 -9.31 -23.89
C GLU A 533 -27.69 -10.04 -24.66
N MET A 534 -26.81 -10.79 -23.98
CA MET A 534 -25.75 -11.57 -24.62
C MET A 534 -26.30 -12.83 -25.32
N THR A 535 -27.33 -13.46 -24.75
CA THR A 535 -27.99 -14.62 -25.35
C THR A 535 -28.67 -14.24 -26.66
N GLU A 536 -29.39 -13.12 -26.69
CA GLU A 536 -30.01 -12.54 -27.89
C GLU A 536 -28.97 -12.29 -29.00
N LEU A 537 -27.83 -11.67 -28.65
CA LEU A 537 -26.72 -11.40 -29.56
C LEU A 537 -25.96 -12.64 -30.03
N SER A 538 -26.17 -13.82 -29.42
CA SER A 538 -25.52 -15.06 -29.81
C SER A 538 -26.27 -15.84 -30.91
N ASN A 539 -27.45 -15.37 -31.32
CA ASN A 539 -28.27 -16.03 -32.33
C ASN A 539 -27.59 -16.03 -33.72
N LEU A 540 -27.54 -17.20 -34.37
CA LEU A 540 -26.90 -17.42 -35.67
C LEU A 540 -27.89 -17.55 -36.85
N THR A 541 -29.19 -17.38 -36.60
CA THR A 541 -30.24 -17.37 -37.64
C THR A 541 -31.07 -16.09 -37.63
N ARG A 542 -31.17 -15.42 -36.49
CA ARG A 542 -31.81 -14.10 -36.33
C ARG A 542 -30.78 -13.07 -35.93
N ASP A 543 -30.99 -11.82 -36.30
CA ASP A 543 -30.16 -10.69 -35.86
C ASP A 543 -28.66 -10.79 -36.22
N VAL A 544 -28.29 -11.71 -37.11
CA VAL A 544 -26.90 -12.09 -37.40
C VAL A 544 -26.09 -10.87 -37.84
N PRO A 545 -24.93 -10.58 -37.21
CA PRO A 545 -24.08 -9.46 -37.61
C PRO A 545 -23.55 -9.64 -39.03
N ILE A 546 -23.77 -8.65 -39.91
CA ILE A 546 -23.35 -8.67 -41.31
C ILE A 546 -22.26 -7.62 -41.57
N PHE A 547 -21.09 -8.10 -42.01
CA PHE A 547 -20.03 -7.29 -42.59
C PHE A 547 -20.30 -7.08 -44.08
N VAL A 548 -20.24 -5.84 -44.56
CA VAL A 548 -20.51 -5.50 -45.97
C VAL A 548 -19.21 -5.10 -46.65
N CYS A 549 -18.65 -5.97 -47.50
CA CYS A 549 -17.35 -5.72 -48.14
C CYS A 549 -17.15 -6.49 -49.47
N ALA A 550 -16.85 -7.78 -49.38
CA ALA A 550 -16.40 -8.61 -50.50
C ALA A 550 -17.18 -9.94 -50.57
N MET A 551 -16.98 -10.72 -51.63
CA MET A 551 -17.48 -12.10 -51.68
C MET A 551 -16.69 -12.97 -50.70
N ALA A 552 -17.38 -13.74 -49.90
CA ALA A 552 -16.82 -14.90 -49.19
C ALA A 552 -17.46 -16.19 -49.74
N PHE A 553 -16.70 -17.27 -49.65
CA PHE A 553 -17.14 -18.60 -50.03
C PHE A 553 -16.79 -19.60 -48.90
N PRO A 554 -17.56 -20.68 -48.75
CA PRO A 554 -17.24 -21.75 -47.80
C PRO A 554 -15.81 -22.26 -47.98
N THR A 555 -15.15 -22.61 -46.87
CA THR A 555 -13.75 -23.10 -46.78
C THR A 555 -12.65 -22.14 -47.22
N VAL A 556 -12.97 -20.97 -47.79
CA VAL A 556 -11.98 -20.00 -48.26
C VAL A 556 -11.57 -19.05 -47.12
N PRO A 557 -10.26 -18.83 -46.86
CA PRO A 557 -9.78 -17.83 -45.91
C PRO A 557 -10.17 -16.40 -46.31
N CYS A 558 -10.48 -15.58 -45.33
CA CYS A 558 -10.85 -14.18 -45.51
C CYS A 558 -10.23 -13.30 -44.40
N PRO A 559 -8.95 -12.89 -44.56
CA PRO A 559 -8.32 -11.96 -43.64
C PRO A 559 -8.88 -10.54 -43.85
N LEU A 560 -9.34 -9.90 -42.77
CA LEU A 560 -9.98 -8.59 -42.79
C LEU A 560 -9.22 -7.58 -41.92
N HIS A 561 -8.99 -6.38 -42.45
CA HIS A 561 -8.52 -5.23 -41.66
C HIS A 561 -9.72 -4.39 -41.22
N VAL A 562 -10.07 -4.48 -39.93
CA VAL A 562 -11.23 -3.86 -39.31
C VAL A 562 -10.81 -2.61 -38.54
N PHE A 563 -10.97 -1.45 -39.17
CA PHE A 563 -10.66 -0.14 -38.58
C PHE A 563 -11.91 0.69 -38.22
N GLU A 564 -13.05 0.47 -38.90
CA GLU A 564 -14.28 1.22 -38.64
C GLU A 564 -14.88 0.90 -37.24
N PRO A 565 -15.21 1.91 -36.40
CA PRO A 565 -15.77 1.72 -35.05
C PRO A 565 -16.94 0.74 -34.95
N ARG A 566 -17.90 0.81 -35.88
CA ARG A 566 -19.08 -0.07 -35.91
C ARG A 566 -18.71 -1.54 -36.07
N TYR A 567 -17.71 -1.85 -36.88
CA TYR A 567 -17.27 -3.22 -37.12
C TYR A 567 -16.29 -3.70 -36.05
N ARG A 568 -15.53 -2.80 -35.42
CA ARG A 568 -14.77 -3.12 -34.18
C ARG A 568 -15.71 -3.62 -33.08
N LEU A 569 -16.82 -2.91 -32.84
CA LEU A 569 -17.89 -3.35 -31.93
C LEU A 569 -18.49 -4.70 -32.36
N MET A 570 -18.79 -4.87 -33.65
CA MET A 570 -19.35 -6.11 -34.21
C MET A 570 -18.45 -7.31 -33.93
N ILE A 571 -17.16 -7.23 -34.28
CA ILE A 571 -16.18 -8.30 -34.06
C ILE A 571 -16.00 -8.57 -32.57
N ARG A 572 -15.91 -7.53 -31.73
CA ARG A 572 -15.80 -7.70 -30.28
C ARG A 572 -17.01 -8.45 -29.71
N ARG A 573 -18.24 -8.14 -30.14
CA ARG A 573 -19.44 -8.90 -29.75
C ARG A 573 -19.40 -10.36 -30.19
N CYS A 574 -18.93 -10.65 -31.41
CA CYS A 574 -18.77 -12.04 -31.88
C CYS A 574 -17.81 -12.84 -30.99
N MET A 575 -16.79 -12.18 -30.43
CA MET A 575 -15.85 -12.79 -29.48
C MET A 575 -16.45 -12.90 -28.06
N GLU A 576 -17.16 -11.87 -27.59
CA GLU A 576 -17.79 -11.80 -26.26
C GLU A 576 -18.94 -12.80 -26.09
N THR A 577 -19.79 -12.99 -27.11
CA THR A 577 -20.87 -13.99 -27.09
C THR A 577 -20.37 -15.42 -27.30
N GLY A 578 -19.08 -15.61 -27.57
CA GLY A 578 -18.48 -16.91 -27.85
C GLY A 578 -18.86 -17.52 -29.22
N THR A 579 -19.75 -16.90 -30.00
CA THR A 579 -20.16 -17.41 -31.31
C THR A 579 -19.00 -17.46 -32.31
N LYS A 580 -18.09 -16.48 -32.21
CA LYS A 580 -16.97 -16.24 -33.13
C LYS A 580 -17.40 -16.21 -34.60
N ARG A 581 -18.63 -15.77 -34.89
CA ARG A 581 -19.23 -15.87 -36.23
C ARG A 581 -19.96 -14.60 -36.63
N PHE A 582 -19.85 -14.26 -37.91
CA PHE A 582 -20.56 -13.16 -38.55
C PHE A 582 -20.82 -13.49 -40.02
N GLY A 583 -21.88 -12.94 -40.61
CA GLY A 583 -22.13 -13.06 -42.04
C GLY A 583 -21.32 -12.04 -42.84
N MET A 584 -20.89 -12.37 -44.05
CA MET A 584 -20.44 -11.40 -45.03
C MET A 584 -21.31 -11.40 -46.29
N CYS A 585 -21.71 -10.20 -46.69
CA CYS A 585 -22.53 -9.93 -47.87
C CYS A 585 -21.87 -8.85 -48.75
N LEU A 586 -22.28 -8.78 -50.00
CA LEU A 586 -22.01 -7.60 -50.85
C LEU A 586 -22.99 -6.47 -50.51
N SER A 587 -22.62 -5.24 -50.83
CA SER A 587 -23.56 -4.12 -50.87
C SER A 587 -24.53 -4.32 -52.03
N ALA A 588 -25.83 -4.18 -51.77
CA ALA A 588 -26.83 -4.00 -52.80
C ALA A 588 -26.93 -2.51 -53.20
N GLU A 589 -27.70 -2.24 -54.26
CA GLU A 589 -28.10 -0.88 -54.64
C GLU A 589 -29.01 -0.29 -53.53
N HIS A 590 -28.97 1.03 -53.33
CA HIS A 590 -29.71 1.74 -52.28
C HIS A 590 -29.39 1.33 -50.81
N ALA A 591 -28.12 1.04 -50.53
CA ALA A 591 -27.58 0.80 -49.17
C ALA A 591 -28.11 -0.46 -48.44
N GLY A 592 -28.72 -1.40 -49.17
CA GLY A 592 -29.03 -2.75 -48.67
C GLY A 592 -27.85 -3.73 -48.72
N ILE A 593 -28.11 -4.98 -48.34
CA ILE A 593 -27.17 -6.10 -48.47
C ILE A 593 -27.63 -7.08 -49.54
N SER A 594 -26.72 -7.90 -50.08
CA SER A 594 -27.05 -8.93 -51.07
C SER A 594 -27.94 -10.04 -50.52
N GLU A 595 -28.80 -10.59 -51.39
CA GLU A 595 -29.73 -11.69 -51.06
C GLU A 595 -29.01 -12.94 -50.53
N TYR A 596 -27.80 -13.23 -51.02
CA TYR A 596 -26.97 -14.33 -50.55
C TYR A 596 -25.71 -13.82 -49.86
N GLY A 597 -25.22 -14.61 -48.91
CA GLY A 597 -23.99 -14.34 -48.17
C GLY A 597 -23.32 -15.62 -47.67
N CYS A 598 -22.16 -15.46 -47.06
CA CYS A 598 -21.43 -16.57 -46.44
C CYS A 598 -21.16 -16.25 -44.97
N MET A 599 -21.47 -17.20 -44.10
CA MET A 599 -21.10 -17.15 -42.69
C MET A 599 -19.59 -17.39 -42.57
N LEU A 600 -18.92 -16.52 -41.82
CA LEU A 600 -17.50 -16.57 -41.52
C LEU A 600 -17.30 -16.98 -40.06
N GLU A 601 -16.28 -17.80 -39.80
CA GLU A 601 -15.80 -18.12 -38.46
C GLU A 601 -14.47 -17.40 -38.21
N ILE A 602 -14.36 -16.68 -37.10
CA ILE A 602 -13.16 -16.00 -36.63
C ILE A 602 -12.21 -17.04 -36.01
N LYS A 603 -11.01 -17.17 -36.58
CA LYS A 603 -9.94 -18.03 -36.06
C LYS A 603 -8.97 -17.26 -35.15
N ASP A 604 -8.60 -16.04 -35.53
CA ASP A 604 -7.74 -15.15 -34.72
C ASP A 604 -8.15 -13.68 -34.85
N VAL A 605 -7.84 -12.87 -33.83
CA VAL A 605 -8.03 -11.41 -33.83
C VAL A 605 -6.83 -10.72 -33.19
N ARG A 606 -6.07 -9.99 -34.01
CA ARG A 606 -4.92 -9.18 -33.58
C ARG A 606 -5.29 -7.71 -33.54
N THR A 607 -5.43 -7.17 -32.33
CA THR A 607 -5.86 -5.78 -32.08
C THR A 607 -4.66 -4.84 -31.88
N PHE A 608 -4.68 -3.66 -32.51
CA PHE A 608 -3.58 -2.69 -32.46
C PHE A 608 -3.86 -1.53 -31.48
N PRO A 609 -2.85 -0.70 -31.11
CA PRO A 609 -3.02 0.39 -30.14
C PRO A 609 -3.95 1.54 -30.55
N ASP A 610 -4.20 1.73 -31.85
CA ASP A 610 -5.24 2.63 -32.37
C ASP A 610 -6.65 2.02 -32.28
N GLY A 611 -6.72 0.75 -31.88
CA GLY A 611 -7.92 -0.07 -31.77
C GLY A 611 -8.39 -0.68 -33.09
N SER A 612 -7.67 -0.49 -34.20
CA SER A 612 -7.87 -1.31 -35.40
C SER A 612 -7.58 -2.78 -35.10
N SER A 613 -8.04 -3.69 -35.95
CA SER A 613 -7.81 -5.13 -35.78
C SER A 613 -7.61 -5.83 -37.11
N VAL A 614 -6.67 -6.79 -37.17
CA VAL A 614 -6.66 -7.82 -38.21
C VAL A 614 -7.43 -9.02 -37.69
N VAL A 615 -8.42 -9.46 -38.45
CA VAL A 615 -9.29 -10.60 -38.16
C VAL A 615 -9.02 -11.68 -39.19
N ASP A 616 -8.51 -12.81 -38.74
CA ASP A 616 -8.33 -13.98 -39.60
C ASP A 616 -9.61 -14.83 -39.52
N ALA A 617 -10.39 -14.83 -40.59
CA ALA A 617 -11.64 -15.58 -40.69
C ALA A 617 -11.63 -16.61 -41.83
N ILE A 618 -12.56 -17.57 -41.80
CA ILE A 618 -12.76 -18.57 -42.86
C ILE A 618 -14.26 -18.76 -43.12
N GLY A 619 -14.64 -18.94 -44.39
CA GLY A 619 -16.03 -19.26 -44.72
C GLY A 619 -16.43 -20.65 -44.22
N ILE A 620 -17.63 -20.80 -43.67
CA ILE A 620 -18.15 -22.08 -43.16
C ILE A 620 -19.44 -22.52 -43.86
N SER A 621 -20.39 -21.61 -44.06
CA SER A 621 -21.72 -21.99 -44.58
C SER A 621 -22.30 -20.86 -45.43
N ARG A 622 -23.18 -21.20 -46.36
CA ARG A 622 -23.91 -20.24 -47.19
C ARG A 622 -25.24 -19.91 -46.55
N PHE A 623 -25.77 -18.73 -46.83
CA PHE A 623 -27.10 -18.35 -46.38
C PHE A 623 -27.82 -17.44 -47.37
N ARG A 624 -29.15 -17.43 -47.27
CA ARG A 624 -30.05 -16.44 -47.86
C ARG A 624 -30.49 -15.45 -46.79
N VAL A 625 -30.54 -14.17 -47.13
CA VAL A 625 -31.10 -13.10 -46.31
C VAL A 625 -32.61 -13.11 -46.46
N LEU A 626 -33.33 -13.32 -45.35
CA LEU A 626 -34.80 -13.25 -45.31
C LEU A 626 -35.26 -11.81 -45.05
N SER A 627 -34.57 -11.11 -44.16
CA SER A 627 -34.75 -9.67 -43.92
C SER A 627 -33.48 -9.06 -43.34
N HIS A 628 -33.29 -7.75 -43.47
CA HIS A 628 -32.16 -7.04 -42.87
C HIS A 628 -32.58 -5.72 -42.22
N ARG A 629 -31.80 -5.27 -41.25
CA ARG A 629 -31.99 -4.02 -40.49
C ARG A 629 -30.66 -3.58 -39.87
N HIS A 630 -30.59 -2.38 -39.30
CA HIS A 630 -29.38 -1.87 -38.66
C HIS A 630 -29.43 -1.98 -37.13
N ARG A 631 -28.30 -2.37 -36.51
CA ARG A 631 -28.08 -2.37 -35.07
C ARG A 631 -26.72 -1.73 -34.78
N ASP A 632 -26.70 -0.72 -33.90
CA ASP A 632 -25.46 -0.03 -33.47
C ASP A 632 -24.52 0.43 -34.61
N GLY A 633 -25.08 0.75 -35.78
CA GLY A 633 -24.37 1.29 -36.95
C GLY A 633 -23.92 0.26 -37.99
N TYR A 634 -24.04 -1.05 -37.73
CA TYR A 634 -23.75 -2.13 -38.68
C TYR A 634 -25.04 -2.88 -39.11
N ASN A 635 -24.94 -3.67 -40.18
CA ASN A 635 -26.05 -4.47 -40.69
C ASN A 635 -26.28 -5.72 -39.85
N THR A 636 -27.54 -6.10 -39.68
CA THR A 636 -27.97 -7.36 -39.07
C THR A 636 -29.05 -8.00 -39.93
N ALA A 637 -29.07 -9.33 -40.02
CA ALA A 637 -30.01 -10.05 -40.86
C ALA A 637 -30.64 -11.27 -40.17
N ASP A 638 -31.91 -11.53 -40.50
CA ASP A 638 -32.51 -12.84 -40.31
C ASP A 638 -32.21 -13.66 -41.56
N ILE A 639 -31.68 -14.87 -41.37
CA ILE A 639 -31.09 -15.69 -42.43
C ILE A 639 -31.61 -17.13 -42.42
N GLU A 640 -31.57 -17.75 -43.60
CA GLU A 640 -31.80 -19.17 -43.82
C GLU A 640 -30.51 -19.80 -44.35
N TYR A 641 -30.03 -20.87 -43.74
CA TYR A 641 -28.83 -21.58 -44.21
C TYR A 641 -29.13 -22.34 -45.51
N LEU A 642 -28.16 -22.35 -46.43
CA LEU A 642 -28.28 -23.02 -47.72
C LEU A 642 -27.36 -24.25 -47.78
N GLU A 643 -27.98 -25.39 -48.00
CA GLU A 643 -27.32 -26.67 -48.26
C GLU A 643 -27.52 -27.09 -49.73
N ASP A 644 -26.63 -27.93 -50.25
CA ASP A 644 -26.80 -28.52 -51.57
C ASP A 644 -27.80 -29.68 -51.53
N GLU A 645 -28.64 -29.76 -52.55
CA GLU A 645 -29.55 -30.88 -52.78
C GLU A 645 -28.74 -32.16 -53.04
N LYS A 646 -29.02 -33.21 -52.27
CA LYS A 646 -28.36 -34.51 -52.41
C LYS A 646 -29.05 -35.36 -53.47
N VAL A 647 -28.26 -35.94 -54.36
CA VAL A 647 -28.68 -36.93 -55.35
C VAL A 647 -28.18 -38.32 -54.97
N GLU A 648 -28.91 -39.36 -55.40
CA GLU A 648 -28.62 -40.77 -55.12
C GLU A 648 -28.66 -41.62 -56.41
N GLY A 649 -28.18 -42.86 -56.33
CA GLY A 649 -28.22 -43.82 -57.44
C GLY A 649 -27.44 -43.34 -58.68
N THR A 650 -28.04 -43.50 -59.87
CA THR A 650 -27.39 -43.17 -61.15
C THR A 650 -27.01 -41.69 -61.28
N GLU A 651 -27.79 -40.78 -60.68
CA GLU A 651 -27.48 -39.36 -60.72
C GLU A 651 -26.24 -39.01 -59.88
N TYR A 652 -25.99 -39.77 -58.81
CA TYR A 652 -24.78 -39.64 -58.00
C TYR A 652 -23.53 -40.16 -58.71
N GLU A 653 -23.65 -41.25 -59.48
CA GLU A 653 -22.55 -41.76 -60.32
C GLU A 653 -22.17 -40.73 -61.41
N GLU A 654 -23.16 -40.15 -62.09
CA GLU A 654 -22.94 -39.05 -63.04
C GLU A 654 -22.29 -37.82 -62.37
N LEU A 655 -22.78 -37.45 -61.19
CA LEU A 655 -22.26 -36.31 -60.42
C LEU A 655 -20.80 -36.54 -60.02
N THR A 656 -20.45 -37.75 -59.58
CA THR A 656 -19.09 -38.11 -59.17
C THR A 656 -18.14 -38.12 -60.37
N SER A 657 -18.58 -38.64 -61.52
CA SER A 657 -17.81 -38.56 -62.78
C SER A 657 -17.60 -37.11 -63.24
N LEU A 658 -18.63 -36.26 -63.12
CA LEU A 658 -18.53 -34.83 -63.43
C LEU A 658 -17.58 -34.11 -62.45
N HIS A 659 -17.70 -34.38 -61.16
CA HIS A 659 -16.85 -33.84 -60.09
C HIS A 659 -15.36 -34.11 -60.40
N ASP A 660 -15.00 -35.35 -60.64
CA ASP A 660 -13.63 -35.76 -60.96
C ASP A 660 -13.12 -35.09 -62.25
N SER A 661 -13.97 -35.03 -63.28
CA SER A 661 -13.64 -34.38 -64.55
C SER A 661 -13.40 -32.88 -64.41
N VAL A 662 -14.20 -32.18 -63.59
CA VAL A 662 -14.08 -30.72 -63.38
C VAL A 662 -12.96 -30.39 -62.40
N TYR A 663 -12.68 -31.25 -61.40
CA TYR A 663 -11.50 -31.15 -60.55
C TYR A 663 -10.22 -31.22 -61.41
N GLN A 664 -10.10 -32.24 -62.26
CA GLN A 664 -8.93 -32.41 -63.11
C GLN A 664 -8.75 -31.25 -64.11
N GLN A 665 -9.85 -30.70 -64.64
CA GLN A 665 -9.82 -29.48 -65.46
C GLN A 665 -9.35 -28.25 -64.66
N SER A 666 -9.75 -28.13 -63.39
CA SER A 666 -9.35 -27.04 -62.49
C SER A 666 -7.85 -27.11 -62.16
N VAL A 667 -7.34 -28.32 -61.85
CA VAL A 667 -5.90 -28.57 -61.64
C VAL A 667 -5.11 -28.30 -62.92
N SER A 668 -5.58 -28.77 -64.08
CA SER A 668 -4.92 -28.51 -65.37
C SER A 668 -4.88 -27.02 -65.71
N TRP A 669 -5.95 -26.27 -65.39
CA TRP A 669 -5.96 -24.81 -65.55
C TRP A 669 -4.96 -24.13 -64.61
N PHE A 670 -4.99 -24.45 -63.31
CA PHE A 670 -4.12 -23.82 -62.33
C PHE A 670 -2.62 -24.09 -62.60
N THR A 671 -2.29 -25.33 -62.98
CA THR A 671 -0.92 -25.72 -63.37
C THR A 671 -0.45 -25.03 -64.66
N SER A 672 -1.36 -24.67 -65.58
CA SER A 672 -1.05 -23.91 -66.80
C SER A 672 -0.78 -22.41 -66.59
N LEU A 673 -1.07 -21.86 -65.40
CA LEU A 673 -0.79 -20.46 -65.08
C LEU A 673 0.73 -20.18 -65.04
N GLN A 674 1.11 -18.91 -65.22
CA GLN A 674 2.49 -18.48 -65.00
C GLN A 674 2.83 -18.49 -63.50
N ASP A 675 4.07 -18.79 -63.14
CA ASP A 675 4.42 -19.06 -61.74
C ASP A 675 4.20 -17.87 -60.80
N HIS A 676 4.46 -16.65 -61.26
CA HIS A 676 4.15 -15.43 -60.49
C HIS A 676 2.65 -15.30 -60.16
N MET A 677 1.76 -15.78 -61.04
CA MET A 677 0.31 -15.80 -60.78
C MET A 677 -0.06 -16.87 -59.75
N LYS A 678 0.58 -18.05 -59.84
CA LYS A 678 0.41 -19.14 -58.85
C LYS A 678 0.84 -18.66 -57.47
N GLU A 679 2.03 -18.07 -57.34
CA GLU A 679 2.55 -17.54 -56.08
C GLU A 679 1.59 -16.52 -55.45
N GLN A 680 1.06 -15.57 -56.24
CA GLN A 680 0.07 -14.60 -55.77
C GLN A 680 -1.23 -15.25 -55.30
N ILE A 681 -1.75 -16.24 -56.05
CA ILE A 681 -2.96 -17.00 -55.68
C ILE A 681 -2.73 -17.77 -54.38
N LEU A 682 -1.64 -18.53 -54.29
CA LEU A 682 -1.30 -19.34 -53.12
C LEU A 682 -1.04 -18.48 -51.88
N SER A 683 -0.42 -17.30 -52.05
CA SER A 683 -0.19 -16.35 -50.95
C SER A 683 -1.48 -15.71 -50.41
N HIS A 684 -2.57 -15.70 -51.17
CA HIS A 684 -3.83 -15.04 -50.76
C HIS A 684 -4.93 -16.04 -50.37
N PHE A 685 -5.10 -17.11 -51.15
CA PHE A 685 -6.16 -18.11 -50.97
C PHE A 685 -5.67 -19.43 -50.37
N GLY A 686 -4.36 -19.59 -50.16
CA GLY A 686 -3.76 -20.86 -49.74
C GLY A 686 -3.68 -21.89 -50.87
N LEU A 687 -3.29 -23.13 -50.51
CA LEU A 687 -3.26 -24.26 -51.43
C LEU A 687 -4.68 -24.61 -51.93
N MET A 688 -4.78 -25.04 -53.19
CA MET A 688 -6.00 -25.64 -53.70
C MET A 688 -6.32 -26.92 -52.90
N PRO A 689 -7.53 -27.07 -52.32
CA PRO A 689 -7.91 -28.28 -51.60
C PRO A 689 -7.86 -29.53 -52.47
N ASP A 690 -7.51 -30.66 -51.85
CA ASP A 690 -7.49 -31.97 -52.51
C ASP A 690 -8.88 -32.42 -52.98
N ARG A 691 -8.89 -33.40 -53.89
CA ARG A 691 -10.11 -34.03 -54.38
C ARG A 691 -10.79 -34.85 -53.28
N GLU A 692 -11.92 -34.34 -52.77
CA GLU A 692 -12.79 -35.09 -51.86
C GLU A 692 -13.30 -36.39 -52.50
N SER A 693 -13.31 -37.49 -51.74
CA SER A 693 -13.84 -38.78 -52.21
C SER A 693 -15.37 -38.85 -52.17
N GLU A 694 -16.01 -38.02 -51.34
CA GLU A 694 -17.45 -37.94 -51.16
C GLU A 694 -17.90 -36.49 -51.41
N PRO A 695 -18.27 -36.12 -52.65
CA PRO A 695 -18.54 -34.73 -53.03
C PRO A 695 -19.80 -34.14 -52.37
N GLN A 696 -20.64 -34.97 -51.74
CA GLN A 696 -21.85 -34.54 -51.01
C GLN A 696 -21.68 -34.57 -49.47
N SER A 697 -20.44 -34.75 -48.98
CA SER A 697 -20.16 -34.83 -47.53
C SER A 697 -20.34 -33.49 -46.81
N ASN A 698 -19.88 -32.40 -47.43
CA ASN A 698 -20.06 -31.04 -46.92
C ASN A 698 -21.44 -30.50 -47.36
N PRO A 699 -22.25 -29.88 -46.46
CA PRO A 699 -23.53 -29.27 -46.84
C PRO A 699 -23.43 -28.18 -47.91
N SER A 700 -22.28 -27.53 -48.08
CA SER A 700 -22.06 -26.59 -49.19
C SER A 700 -21.33 -27.23 -50.40
N GLY A 701 -21.16 -28.54 -50.44
CA GLY A 701 -20.36 -29.22 -51.46
C GLY A 701 -18.84 -28.98 -51.31
N PRO A 702 -18.03 -29.46 -52.26
CA PRO A 702 -16.61 -29.72 -52.02
C PRO A 702 -15.76 -28.45 -52.00
N ALA A 703 -14.80 -28.39 -51.09
CA ALA A 703 -13.97 -27.22 -50.77
C ALA A 703 -13.23 -26.65 -51.99
N TRP A 704 -12.66 -27.52 -52.83
CA TRP A 704 -11.94 -27.11 -54.03
C TRP A 704 -12.84 -26.34 -55.02
N SER A 705 -14.15 -26.62 -55.04
CA SER A 705 -15.11 -25.95 -55.95
C SER A 705 -15.34 -24.50 -55.53
N TRP A 706 -15.24 -24.19 -54.24
CA TRP A 706 -15.30 -22.84 -53.70
C TRP A 706 -13.98 -22.10 -53.85
N TRP A 707 -12.86 -22.79 -53.62
CA TRP A 707 -11.52 -22.24 -53.86
C TRP A 707 -11.36 -21.79 -55.33
N ILE A 708 -11.72 -22.63 -56.30
CA ILE A 708 -11.61 -22.26 -57.72
C ILE A 708 -12.53 -21.08 -58.07
N LEU A 709 -13.75 -21.02 -57.51
CA LEU A 709 -14.67 -19.88 -57.72
C LEU A 709 -14.19 -18.56 -57.10
N ALA A 710 -13.42 -18.62 -56.00
CA ALA A 710 -12.78 -17.46 -55.38
C ALA A 710 -11.60 -16.93 -56.20
N VAL A 711 -10.84 -17.84 -56.82
CA VAL A 711 -9.64 -17.54 -57.62
C VAL A 711 -9.96 -17.07 -59.04
N LEU A 712 -11.07 -17.55 -59.63
CA LEU A 712 -11.45 -17.19 -61.00
C LEU A 712 -11.89 -15.70 -61.11
N PRO A 713 -11.43 -14.95 -62.13
CA PRO A 713 -11.74 -13.53 -62.31
C PRO A 713 -13.18 -13.32 -62.83
N LEU A 714 -14.16 -13.56 -61.96
CA LEU A 714 -15.59 -13.49 -62.23
C LEU A 714 -16.19 -12.14 -61.82
N GLU A 715 -17.24 -11.72 -62.52
CA GLU A 715 -18.03 -10.56 -62.09
C GLU A 715 -18.81 -10.89 -60.81
N ARG A 716 -18.94 -9.90 -59.91
CA ARG A 716 -19.63 -10.06 -58.62
C ARG A 716 -21.04 -10.61 -58.75
N LYS A 717 -21.79 -10.23 -59.80
CA LYS A 717 -23.14 -10.74 -60.08
C LYS A 717 -23.14 -12.24 -60.38
N ALA A 718 -22.15 -12.74 -61.11
CA ALA A 718 -21.99 -14.17 -61.39
C ALA A 718 -21.53 -14.94 -60.14
N GLN A 719 -20.60 -14.38 -59.37
CA GLN A 719 -20.16 -14.97 -58.10
C GLN A 719 -21.33 -15.12 -57.10
N LEU A 720 -22.16 -14.08 -56.97
CA LEU A 720 -23.35 -14.08 -56.10
C LEU A 720 -24.41 -15.08 -56.56
N ALA A 721 -24.67 -15.16 -57.87
CA ALA A 721 -25.59 -16.15 -58.43
C ALA A 721 -25.12 -17.59 -58.15
N ILE A 722 -23.82 -17.88 -58.32
CA ILE A 722 -23.24 -19.19 -58.05
C ILE A 722 -23.27 -19.55 -56.56
N LEU A 723 -23.07 -18.56 -55.66
CA LEU A 723 -23.16 -18.76 -54.21
C LEU A 723 -24.57 -19.28 -53.82
N GLY A 724 -25.63 -18.75 -54.44
CA GLY A 724 -27.02 -19.16 -54.20
C GLY A 724 -27.44 -20.50 -54.85
N MET A 725 -26.60 -21.16 -55.64
CA MET A 725 -26.96 -22.42 -56.32
C MET A 725 -26.98 -23.61 -55.35
N ILE A 726 -28.13 -24.25 -55.18
CA ILE A 726 -28.30 -25.47 -54.36
C ILE A 726 -28.01 -26.78 -55.11
N SER A 727 -27.89 -26.76 -56.45
CA SER A 727 -27.47 -27.95 -57.21
C SER A 727 -25.96 -27.97 -57.43
N LEU A 728 -25.27 -28.96 -56.83
CA LEU A 728 -23.84 -29.19 -57.07
C LEU A 728 -23.56 -29.55 -58.54
N LYS A 729 -24.45 -30.33 -59.19
CA LYS A 729 -24.33 -30.72 -60.61
C LYS A 729 -24.30 -29.49 -61.51
N GLU A 730 -25.24 -28.56 -61.32
CA GLU A 730 -25.27 -27.31 -62.10
C GLU A 730 -24.06 -26.41 -61.80
N ARG A 731 -23.63 -26.32 -60.52
CA ARG A 731 -22.47 -25.52 -60.12
C ARG A 731 -21.18 -26.03 -60.76
N LEU A 732 -20.97 -27.34 -60.81
CA LEU A 732 -19.84 -27.97 -61.51
C LEU A 732 -19.90 -27.72 -63.03
N LEU A 733 -21.08 -27.76 -63.64
CA LEU A 733 -21.26 -27.39 -65.05
C LEU A 733 -20.95 -25.91 -65.31
N ALA A 734 -21.31 -25.01 -64.38
CA ALA A 734 -20.96 -23.59 -64.48
C ALA A 734 -19.44 -23.37 -64.40
N ILE A 735 -18.77 -23.97 -63.40
CA ILE A 735 -17.29 -23.94 -63.27
C ILE A 735 -16.63 -24.46 -64.56
N ARG A 736 -17.10 -25.58 -65.11
CA ARG A 736 -16.58 -26.16 -66.36
C ARG A 736 -16.69 -25.19 -67.54
N ARG A 737 -17.85 -24.55 -67.73
CA ARG A 737 -18.05 -23.55 -68.81
C ARG A 737 -17.14 -22.33 -68.62
N ILE A 738 -17.02 -21.84 -67.39
CA ILE A 738 -16.17 -20.70 -67.02
C ILE A 738 -14.69 -21.00 -67.34
N LEU A 739 -14.17 -22.15 -66.93
CA LEU A 739 -12.79 -22.57 -67.21
C LEU A 739 -12.53 -22.63 -68.73
N VAL A 740 -13.42 -23.22 -69.52
CA VAL A 740 -13.29 -23.27 -70.99
C VAL A 740 -13.23 -21.87 -71.61
N ILE A 741 -14.05 -20.93 -71.14
CA ILE A 741 -14.07 -19.55 -71.64
C ILE A 741 -12.77 -18.81 -71.27
N ILE A 742 -12.31 -18.96 -70.02
CA ILE A 742 -11.12 -18.27 -69.51
C ILE A 742 -9.86 -18.80 -70.18
N THR A 743 -9.67 -20.12 -70.28
CA THR A 743 -8.52 -20.73 -70.96
C THR A 743 -8.42 -20.29 -72.42
N ARG A 744 -9.54 -20.26 -73.15
CA ARG A 744 -9.57 -19.73 -74.53
C ARG A 744 -9.12 -18.26 -74.59
N LYS A 745 -9.65 -17.42 -73.71
CA LYS A 745 -9.33 -15.98 -73.64
C LYS A 745 -7.87 -15.71 -73.24
N MET A 746 -7.28 -16.57 -72.41
CA MET A 746 -5.86 -16.51 -72.06
C MET A 746 -4.97 -16.90 -73.25
N ASN A 747 -5.27 -18.02 -73.93
CA ASN A 747 -4.50 -18.47 -75.08
C ASN A 747 -4.49 -17.42 -76.21
N SER A 748 -5.65 -16.87 -76.59
CA SER A 748 -5.73 -15.82 -77.61
C SER A 748 -5.00 -14.52 -77.22
N ARG A 749 -4.93 -14.20 -75.92
CA ARG A 749 -4.11 -13.07 -75.44
C ARG A 749 -2.62 -13.37 -75.55
N GLN A 750 -2.18 -14.58 -75.21
CA GLN A 750 -0.78 -14.99 -75.34
C GLN A 750 -0.35 -15.02 -76.81
N GLU A 751 -1.20 -15.50 -77.72
CA GLU A 751 -0.97 -15.44 -79.18
C GLU A 751 -0.84 -13.99 -79.68
N LEU A 752 -1.67 -13.07 -79.18
CA LEU A 752 -1.57 -11.64 -79.50
C LEU A 752 -0.29 -10.97 -78.97
N VAL A 753 0.20 -11.35 -77.79
CA VAL A 753 1.49 -10.88 -77.26
C VAL A 753 2.64 -11.46 -78.08
N ASN A 754 2.67 -12.78 -78.25
CA ASN A 754 3.69 -13.51 -79.01
C ASN A 754 3.77 -13.08 -80.50
N SER A 755 2.69 -12.54 -81.08
CA SER A 755 2.68 -12.01 -82.45
C SER A 755 3.15 -10.55 -82.53
N ARG A 756 2.97 -9.75 -81.48
CA ARG A 756 3.56 -8.40 -81.38
C ARG A 756 5.07 -8.46 -81.14
N GLU A 757 5.53 -9.41 -80.33
CA GLU A 757 6.96 -9.65 -80.07
C GLU A 757 7.73 -10.26 -81.25
N ARG A 758 7.04 -10.76 -82.29
CA ARG A 758 7.64 -11.21 -83.57
C ARG A 758 7.62 -10.15 -84.67
N ASN A 759 6.87 -9.07 -84.48
CA ASN A 759 6.69 -7.99 -85.46
C ASN A 759 7.44 -6.69 -85.05
N ASN A 760 8.09 -6.70 -83.89
CA ASN A 760 9.11 -5.75 -83.46
C ASN A 760 10.49 -6.44 -83.51
#